data_AF-A0A1Q6ZI22-F1
#
_entry.id   AF-A0A1Q6ZI22-F1
#
_cell.length_a   1.000
_cell.length_b   1.000
_cell.length_c   1.000
_cell.angle_alpha   90.00
_cell.angle_beta   90.00
_cell.angle_gamma   90.00
#
_symmetry.space_group_name_H-M   'P 1'
#
loop_
_entity.id
_entity.type
_entity.pdbx_description
1 polymer ?
#
loop_
_entity_poly.entity_id
_entity_poly.type
_entity_poly.pdbx_seq_one_letter_code
_entity_poly.pdbx_strand_id
1 'polypeptide(L)'
;MIPLSRSARVLVIIAAVSFVVMALLYAFPSHSRQTLLVTTDVCWGWAAAFAAFCCFNTAGRVTTAEQRRTWRWIGAGCASFFAGALVWTYYDFWLRAAPPYPSLADAGFLGIYVCLIVGIVTLVRGQPTRRPDPELILDTVLVTFTVGALAYEYLLEPLLAGATARSTAGLLTSIGWSIGGIAVLWMVLIQMLRRTVFPVVTAALVLPGIVALAIGNLVYAVVALGGTYQPGGPLDLTWDAGLLMIAAAAALAPDRVLQLERDRATPTSGLTARVVALIVGLAGMSGMAIVGIVRPEPGVDVAIIIGIGMLIIGARVLYSLGVDRRYAQLLEDEVANQTRSLMSALGATASAERSLRLLMEAVPDAISVLDREGRVLDENPAGRSLVNAQRSGFDWLDSAGTRIARKNLAAAFDGELRRFEVPFQRPDGSDGTAQVLFAPVRESGRIPKVLALVRDVTEQRRAQTQLQQAEKLAAMGQLVSGVAHEINNPAAIISGFAQTLLLNQLTPDQRETVQMMYDEATRIGRITTNLLAFARAGSKERTLVDLNEIVRRTFALRSYHLTTLNITVNLELDESNPKAWANGSEMQQMLLNLLINGEQALTGVTGRRAITIRTATAGEDHVRLQMADTGPGIPPDIEEKIFDPFFTTKPEGSGTGLGLSICYGIVRDHGGRIWLDSKASQANGGGAAFTIELLRDARSHQRLTPPPMPAPPTPAAAARAHDGALSVLLIDDEEGLRRAVLSFLKGRGMHAVAVADGADALRALQREHFDVIVSDVRMPGMSGGEFLERLRRDYPAMVHRLVFTTGDTFAADTSELLRDSGVPSLVKPYDFAKLEDLLHEVAKTSA
;
A
#
# COMPACT_ATOMS: atom_id res chain seq x y z
N MET A 1 -9.96 38.54 -33.48
CA MET A 1 -11.14 37.78 -33.94
C MET A 1 -10.94 36.32 -33.56
N ILE A 2 -11.96 35.69 -32.96
CA ILE A 2 -11.87 34.32 -32.45
C ILE A 2 -11.89 33.33 -33.63
N PRO A 3 -10.95 32.36 -33.71
CA PRO A 3 -10.98 31.34 -34.75
C PRO A 3 -12.10 30.32 -34.46
N LEU A 4 -13.28 30.57 -35.01
CA LEU A 4 -14.44 29.66 -34.90
C LEU A 4 -14.23 28.40 -35.74
N SER A 5 -14.67 27.25 -35.22
CA SER A 5 -14.70 26.01 -35.98
C SER A 5 -15.51 26.17 -37.27
N ARG A 6 -15.16 25.41 -38.31
CA ARG A 6 -15.90 25.44 -39.58
C ARG A 6 -17.39 25.16 -39.36
N SER A 7 -17.71 24.21 -38.48
CA SER A 7 -19.10 23.90 -38.11
C SER A 7 -19.82 25.05 -37.38
N ALA A 8 -19.17 25.72 -36.42
CA ALA A 8 -19.80 26.82 -35.70
C ALA A 8 -20.12 28.00 -36.64
N ARG A 9 -19.20 28.33 -37.56
CA ARG A 9 -19.42 29.37 -38.57
C ARG A 9 -20.61 29.07 -39.46
N VAL A 10 -20.73 27.85 -39.97
CA VAL A 10 -21.85 27.45 -40.81
C VAL A 10 -23.18 27.58 -40.05
N LEU A 11 -23.26 27.08 -38.83
CA LEU A 11 -24.50 27.14 -38.04
C LEU A 11 -24.91 28.58 -37.68
N VAL A 12 -23.95 29.46 -37.35
CA VAL A 12 -24.24 30.88 -37.08
C VAL A 12 -24.67 31.61 -38.36
N ILE A 13 -24.06 31.31 -39.52
CA ILE A 13 -24.49 31.87 -40.80
C ILE A 13 -25.92 31.43 -41.12
N ILE A 14 -26.26 30.15 -40.92
CA ILE A 14 -27.63 29.65 -41.11
C ILE A 14 -28.60 30.40 -40.20
N ALA A 15 -28.27 30.62 -38.92
CA ALA A 15 -29.10 31.40 -38.00
C ALA A 15 -29.31 32.84 -38.49
N ALA A 16 -28.24 33.52 -38.91
CA ALA A 16 -28.29 34.91 -39.38
C ALA A 16 -29.08 35.05 -40.69
N VAL A 17 -28.86 34.14 -41.65
CA VAL A 17 -29.61 34.12 -42.91
C VAL A 17 -31.08 33.83 -42.66
N SER A 18 -31.40 32.87 -41.77
CA SER A 18 -32.78 32.57 -41.38
C SER A 18 -33.47 33.80 -40.79
N PHE A 19 -32.79 34.52 -39.90
CA PHE A 19 -33.33 35.76 -39.32
C PHE A 19 -33.59 36.83 -40.37
N VAL A 20 -32.65 37.07 -41.30
CA VAL A 20 -32.84 38.06 -42.37
C VAL A 20 -34.00 37.67 -43.29
N VAL A 21 -34.12 36.40 -43.66
CA VAL A 21 -35.23 35.90 -44.48
C VAL A 21 -36.56 36.09 -43.77
N MET A 22 -36.66 35.71 -42.49
CA MET A 22 -37.87 35.89 -41.67
C MET A 22 -38.23 37.37 -41.51
N ALA A 23 -37.25 38.23 -41.24
CA ALA A 23 -37.47 39.66 -41.13
C ALA A 23 -38.00 40.26 -42.44
N LEU A 24 -37.51 39.82 -43.60
CA LEU A 24 -38.02 40.24 -44.90
C LEU A 24 -39.44 39.71 -45.16
N LEU A 25 -39.73 38.46 -44.80
CA LEU A 25 -41.07 37.87 -44.95
C LEU A 25 -42.12 38.62 -44.10
N TYR A 26 -41.77 39.02 -42.88
CA TYR A 26 -42.68 39.78 -42.00
C TYR A 26 -42.71 41.29 -42.31
N ALA A 27 -41.65 41.85 -42.91
CA ALA A 27 -41.65 43.25 -43.36
C ALA A 27 -42.48 43.46 -44.64
N PHE A 28 -42.62 42.42 -45.47
CA PHE A 28 -43.42 42.44 -46.71
C PHE A 28 -44.50 41.34 -46.68
N PRO A 29 -45.49 41.44 -45.78
CA PRO A 29 -46.51 40.40 -45.64
C PRO A 29 -47.37 40.28 -46.89
N SER A 30 -47.65 39.05 -47.30
CA SER A 30 -48.55 38.77 -48.44
C SER A 30 -49.98 39.23 -48.15
N HIS A 31 -50.71 39.72 -49.16
CA HIS A 31 -52.11 40.13 -49.02
C HIS A 31 -53.08 38.97 -48.66
N SER A 32 -52.67 37.72 -48.86
CA SER A 32 -53.47 36.55 -48.49
C SER A 32 -53.22 36.15 -47.03
N ARG A 33 -54.29 36.18 -46.21
CA ARG A 33 -54.27 35.72 -44.81
C ARG A 33 -53.78 34.28 -44.67
N GLN A 34 -54.09 33.41 -45.63
CA GLN A 34 -53.68 32.01 -45.59
C GLN A 34 -52.17 31.86 -45.84
N THR A 35 -51.60 32.66 -46.74
CA THR A 35 -50.16 32.66 -47.00
C THR A 35 -49.39 33.19 -45.80
N LEU A 36 -49.93 34.20 -45.11
CA LEU A 36 -49.37 34.78 -43.89
C LEU A 36 -49.28 33.74 -42.74
N LEU A 37 -50.35 32.98 -42.53
CA LEU A 37 -50.41 31.92 -41.52
C LEU A 37 -49.40 30.81 -41.81
N VAL A 38 -49.37 30.30 -43.05
CA VAL A 38 -48.40 29.27 -43.48
C VAL A 38 -46.96 29.78 -43.33
N THR A 39 -46.70 31.04 -43.69
CA THR A 39 -45.37 31.64 -43.55
C THR A 39 -44.95 31.67 -42.07
N THR A 40 -45.84 32.11 -41.19
CA THR A 40 -45.59 32.20 -39.74
C THR A 40 -45.32 30.82 -39.14
N ASP A 41 -46.15 29.84 -39.46
CA ASP A 41 -46.03 28.46 -38.98
C ASP A 41 -44.71 27.79 -39.44
N VAL A 42 -44.34 27.99 -40.71
CA VAL A 42 -43.07 27.49 -41.25
C VAL A 42 -41.89 28.18 -40.56
N CYS A 43 -41.97 29.49 -40.32
CA CYS A 43 -40.93 30.25 -39.64
C CYS A 43 -40.75 29.75 -38.18
N TRP A 44 -41.83 29.65 -37.41
CA TRP A 44 -41.80 29.14 -36.04
C TRP A 44 -41.28 27.70 -35.97
N GLY A 45 -41.78 26.83 -36.84
CA GLY A 45 -41.33 25.46 -36.94
C GLY A 45 -39.84 25.35 -37.24
N TRP A 46 -39.34 26.13 -38.21
CA TRP A 46 -37.93 26.16 -38.57
C TRP A 46 -37.06 26.70 -37.43
N ALA A 47 -37.39 27.86 -36.85
CA ALA A 47 -36.60 28.48 -35.79
C ALA A 47 -36.47 27.55 -34.57
N ALA A 48 -37.58 26.92 -34.16
CA ALA A 48 -37.60 26.01 -33.02
C ALA A 48 -36.84 24.70 -33.29
N ALA A 49 -37.06 24.07 -34.46
CA ALA A 49 -36.35 22.86 -34.85
C ALA A 49 -34.84 23.09 -34.99
N PHE A 50 -34.45 24.21 -35.61
CA PHE A 50 -33.05 24.57 -35.78
C PHE A 50 -32.38 24.87 -34.43
N ALA A 51 -33.05 25.59 -33.53
CA ALA A 51 -32.56 25.82 -32.18
C ALA A 51 -32.38 24.52 -31.37
N ALA A 52 -33.35 23.61 -31.45
CA ALA A 52 -33.26 22.30 -30.80
C ALA A 52 -32.07 21.49 -31.35
N PHE A 53 -31.92 21.42 -32.68
CA PHE A 53 -30.81 20.75 -33.34
C PHE A 53 -29.45 21.30 -32.88
N CYS A 54 -29.27 22.63 -32.90
CA CYS A 54 -28.04 23.28 -32.46
C CYS A 54 -27.73 22.95 -30.99
N CYS A 55 -28.72 22.99 -30.10
CA CYS A 55 -28.54 22.67 -28.68
C CYS A 55 -28.15 21.20 -28.45
N PHE A 56 -28.82 20.25 -29.11
CA PHE A 56 -28.47 18.82 -28.97
C PHE A 56 -27.12 18.48 -29.59
N ASN A 57 -26.80 19.07 -30.75
CA ASN A 57 -25.48 18.94 -31.37
C ASN A 57 -24.36 19.49 -30.45
N THR A 58 -24.59 20.64 -29.81
CA THR A 58 -23.65 21.22 -28.84
C THR A 58 -23.51 20.36 -27.59
N ALA A 59 -24.59 19.78 -27.08
CA ALA A 59 -24.53 18.87 -25.93
C ALA A 59 -23.60 17.66 -26.19
N GLY A 60 -23.51 17.18 -27.44
CA GLY A 60 -22.60 16.10 -27.82
C GLY A 60 -21.11 16.53 -27.89
N ARG A 61 -20.83 17.84 -27.98
CA ARG A 61 -19.48 18.38 -28.21
C ARG A 61 -18.83 19.01 -26.97
N VAL A 62 -19.62 19.39 -25.97
CA VAL A 62 -19.10 19.93 -24.71
C VAL A 62 -18.56 18.82 -23.80
N THR A 63 -17.45 19.12 -23.13
CA THR A 63 -16.67 18.15 -22.32
C THR A 63 -17.24 17.97 -20.92
N THR A 64 -17.72 19.04 -20.29
CA THR A 64 -18.24 18.98 -18.91
C THR A 64 -19.65 18.39 -18.83
N ALA A 65 -19.88 17.56 -17.82
CA ALA A 65 -21.17 16.89 -17.63
C ALA A 65 -22.32 17.88 -17.35
N GLU A 66 -22.04 18.99 -16.66
CA GLU A 66 -23.01 20.02 -16.31
C GLU A 66 -23.41 20.85 -17.54
N GLN A 67 -22.47 21.28 -18.38
CA GLN A 67 -22.80 21.96 -19.64
C GLN A 67 -23.54 21.02 -20.60
N ARG A 68 -23.18 19.74 -20.65
CA ARG A 68 -23.89 18.74 -21.45
C ARG A 68 -25.34 18.61 -21.04
N ARG A 69 -25.61 18.50 -19.73
CA ARG A 69 -26.98 18.44 -19.19
C ARG A 69 -27.74 19.75 -19.45
N THR A 70 -27.06 20.89 -19.30
CA THR A 70 -27.64 22.21 -19.57
C THR A 70 -28.13 22.32 -21.01
N TRP A 71 -27.27 22.03 -22.00
CA TRP A 71 -27.65 22.11 -23.41
C TRP A 71 -28.70 21.07 -23.82
N ARG A 72 -28.75 19.91 -23.16
CA ARG A 72 -29.86 18.95 -23.33
C ARG A 72 -31.19 19.51 -22.86
N TRP A 73 -31.22 20.17 -21.69
CA TRP A 73 -32.43 20.79 -21.18
C TRP A 73 -32.86 21.98 -22.04
N ILE A 74 -31.94 22.86 -22.44
CA ILE A 74 -32.26 23.96 -23.36
C ILE A 74 -32.78 23.41 -24.70
N GLY A 75 -32.13 22.38 -25.25
CA GLY A 75 -32.59 21.71 -26.47
C GLY A 75 -33.95 21.02 -26.34
N ALA A 76 -34.23 20.39 -25.20
CA ALA A 76 -35.54 19.83 -24.88
C ALA A 76 -36.62 20.92 -24.78
N GLY A 77 -36.27 22.11 -24.29
CA GLY A 77 -37.15 23.28 -24.31
C GLY A 77 -37.50 23.73 -25.73
N CYS A 78 -36.50 23.89 -26.60
CA CYS A 78 -36.74 24.23 -28.01
C CYS A 78 -37.53 23.13 -28.75
N ALA A 79 -37.28 21.85 -28.44
CA ALA A 79 -38.03 20.74 -29.01
C ALA A 79 -39.49 20.70 -28.51
N SER A 80 -39.73 21.06 -27.25
CA SER A 80 -41.07 21.22 -26.69
C SER A 80 -41.83 22.34 -27.42
N PHE A 81 -41.16 23.48 -27.66
CA PHE A 81 -41.73 24.58 -28.43
C PHE A 81 -42.05 24.16 -29.88
N PHE A 82 -41.14 23.42 -30.52
CA PHE A 82 -41.35 22.86 -31.85
C PHE A 82 -42.55 21.88 -31.90
N ALA A 83 -42.67 21.00 -30.91
CA ALA A 83 -43.83 20.11 -30.79
C ALA A 83 -45.14 20.91 -30.62
N GLY A 84 -45.10 21.99 -29.83
CA GLY A 84 -46.21 22.93 -29.71
C GLY A 84 -46.57 23.56 -31.06
N ALA A 85 -45.57 24.04 -31.81
CA ALA A 85 -45.75 24.61 -33.14
C ALA A 85 -46.36 23.59 -34.13
N LEU A 86 -45.91 22.33 -34.13
CA LEU A 86 -46.50 21.29 -34.99
C LEU A 86 -47.98 21.03 -34.67
N VAL A 87 -48.32 20.99 -33.38
CA VAL A 87 -49.72 20.84 -32.95
C VAL A 87 -50.53 22.06 -33.39
N TRP A 88 -50.00 23.27 -33.22
CA TRP A 88 -50.63 24.50 -33.67
C TRP A 88 -50.89 24.49 -35.19
N THR A 89 -49.87 24.18 -35.98
CA THR A 89 -49.96 24.06 -37.44
C THR A 89 -50.92 22.96 -37.89
N TYR A 90 -51.05 21.88 -37.13
CA TYR A 90 -52.06 20.86 -37.41
C TYR A 90 -53.48 21.42 -37.31
N TYR A 91 -53.77 22.20 -36.26
CA TYR A 91 -55.07 22.85 -36.11
C TYR A 91 -55.31 23.93 -37.18
N ASP A 92 -54.32 24.77 -37.43
CA ASP A 92 -54.46 25.90 -38.36
C ASP A 92 -54.52 25.45 -39.83
N PHE A 93 -53.63 24.56 -40.26
CA PHE A 93 -53.51 24.15 -41.66
C PHE A 93 -54.49 23.03 -42.04
N TRP A 94 -54.60 21.98 -41.21
CA TRP A 94 -55.37 20.77 -41.55
C TRP A 94 -56.82 20.85 -41.08
N LEU A 95 -57.05 21.33 -39.86
CA LEU A 95 -58.40 21.46 -39.31
C LEU A 95 -59.05 22.82 -39.64
N ARG A 96 -58.27 23.80 -40.10
CA ARG A 96 -58.71 25.17 -40.41
C ARG A 96 -59.53 25.78 -39.27
N ALA A 97 -59.15 25.47 -38.04
CA ALA A 97 -59.85 25.85 -36.83
C ALA A 97 -58.86 26.31 -35.77
N ALA A 98 -59.27 27.27 -34.93
CA ALA A 98 -58.45 27.66 -33.79
C ALA A 98 -58.35 26.47 -32.80
N PRO A 99 -57.15 26.17 -32.28
CA PRO A 99 -57.00 25.12 -31.28
C PRO A 99 -57.81 25.43 -30.02
N PRO A 100 -58.32 24.40 -29.32
CA PRO A 100 -59.08 24.59 -28.08
C PRO A 100 -58.21 25.24 -27.02
N TYR A 101 -58.69 26.26 -26.29
CA TYR A 101 -57.87 26.96 -25.30
C TYR A 101 -58.19 26.52 -23.86
N PRO A 102 -57.22 26.00 -23.08
CA PRO A 102 -55.83 25.71 -23.46
C PRO A 102 -55.66 24.41 -24.25
N SER A 103 -54.67 24.38 -25.15
CA SER A 103 -54.40 23.27 -26.07
C SER A 103 -53.14 22.49 -25.70
N LEU A 104 -52.93 21.35 -26.37
CA LEU A 104 -51.63 20.66 -26.34
C LEU A 104 -50.49 21.51 -26.93
N ALA A 105 -50.79 22.46 -27.84
CA ALA A 105 -49.80 23.39 -28.35
C ALA A 105 -49.29 24.33 -27.24
N ASP A 106 -50.20 24.87 -26.42
CA ASP A 106 -49.87 25.72 -25.28
C ASP A 106 -48.98 25.01 -24.26
N ALA A 107 -49.22 23.73 -24.00
CA ALA A 107 -48.37 22.92 -23.13
C ALA A 107 -46.94 22.79 -23.71
N GLY A 108 -46.82 22.57 -25.02
CA GLY A 108 -45.54 22.51 -25.72
C GLY A 108 -44.77 23.84 -25.64
N PHE A 109 -45.46 24.96 -25.87
CA PHE A 109 -44.89 26.29 -25.80
C PHE A 109 -44.45 26.66 -24.38
N LEU A 110 -45.26 26.39 -23.35
CA LEU A 110 -44.89 26.65 -21.96
C LEU A 110 -43.73 25.76 -21.47
N GLY A 111 -43.59 24.57 -22.04
CA GLY A 111 -42.51 23.64 -21.72
C GLY A 111 -41.10 24.20 -21.95
N ILE A 112 -40.94 25.18 -22.86
CA ILE A 112 -39.64 25.84 -23.07
C ILE A 112 -39.12 26.49 -21.79
N TYR A 113 -39.97 27.18 -21.03
CA TYR A 113 -39.55 27.93 -19.85
C TYR A 113 -39.13 27.01 -18.70
N VAL A 114 -39.86 25.92 -18.48
CA VAL A 114 -39.52 24.91 -17.47
C VAL A 114 -38.14 24.31 -17.78
N CYS A 115 -37.93 23.91 -19.03
CA CYS A 115 -36.67 23.37 -19.50
C CYS A 115 -35.50 24.37 -19.38
N LEU A 116 -35.74 25.65 -19.70
CA LEU A 116 -34.72 26.70 -19.53
C LEU A 116 -34.35 26.90 -18.05
N ILE A 117 -35.32 26.92 -17.13
CA ILE A 117 -35.07 27.04 -15.68
C ILE A 117 -34.24 25.86 -15.19
N VAL A 118 -34.62 24.63 -15.55
CA VAL A 118 -33.86 23.42 -15.17
C VAL A 118 -32.46 23.48 -15.76
N GLY A 119 -32.32 23.90 -17.02
CA GLY A 119 -31.03 24.12 -17.67
C GLY A 119 -30.13 25.05 -16.86
N ILE A 120 -30.62 26.24 -16.49
CA ILE A 120 -29.86 27.22 -15.69
C ILE A 120 -29.46 26.64 -14.33
N VAL A 121 -30.36 25.96 -13.62
CA VAL A 121 -30.07 25.33 -12.33
C VAL A 121 -29.00 24.24 -12.48
N THR A 122 -29.06 23.44 -13.55
CA THR A 122 -28.04 22.42 -13.83
C THR A 122 -26.68 23.02 -14.20
N LEU A 123 -26.66 24.18 -14.85
CA LEU A 123 -25.43 24.87 -15.27
C LEU A 123 -24.61 25.38 -14.07
N VAL A 124 -25.29 25.77 -13.00
CA VAL A 124 -24.66 26.32 -11.78
C VAL A 124 -24.59 25.31 -10.64
N ARG A 125 -24.99 24.05 -10.89
CA ARG A 125 -24.82 22.97 -9.92
C ARG A 125 -23.32 22.80 -9.65
N GLY A 126 -22.93 22.54 -8.40
CA GLY A 126 -21.50 22.42 -8.02
C GLY A 126 -20.71 23.74 -7.89
N GLN A 127 -21.22 24.88 -8.38
CA GLN A 127 -20.51 26.16 -8.24
C GLN A 127 -20.62 26.73 -6.80
N PRO A 128 -19.54 27.29 -6.23
CA PRO A 128 -19.57 27.82 -4.88
C PRO A 128 -20.57 28.97 -4.73
N THR A 129 -21.36 28.92 -3.65
CA THR A 129 -22.30 29.99 -3.29
C THR A 129 -21.60 31.05 -2.45
N ARG A 130 -21.91 32.32 -2.72
CA ARG A 130 -21.53 33.43 -1.83
C ARG A 130 -22.17 33.23 -0.47
N ARG A 131 -21.43 33.58 0.59
CA ARG A 131 -22.02 33.69 1.92
C ARG A 131 -23.06 34.81 1.89
N PRO A 132 -24.21 34.63 2.57
CA PRO A 132 -25.21 35.68 2.65
C PRO A 132 -24.62 36.86 3.43
N ASP A 133 -24.29 37.93 2.71
CA ASP A 133 -24.01 39.25 3.28
C ASP A 133 -25.24 40.16 3.11
N PRO A 134 -25.36 41.23 3.92
CA PRO A 134 -26.51 42.13 3.84
C PRO A 134 -26.70 42.73 2.44
N GLU A 135 -25.62 42.98 1.68
CA GLU A 135 -25.70 43.47 0.30
C GLU A 135 -26.34 42.46 -0.65
N LEU A 136 -25.92 41.18 -0.60
CA LEU A 136 -26.50 40.13 -1.42
C LEU A 136 -27.98 39.91 -1.12
N ILE A 137 -28.37 39.98 0.16
CA ILE A 137 -29.77 39.89 0.58
C ILE A 137 -30.56 41.03 -0.06
N LEU A 138 -30.05 42.25 0.03
CA LEU A 138 -30.76 43.43 -0.42
C LEU A 138 -30.84 43.54 -1.95
N ASP A 139 -29.78 43.13 -2.67
CA ASP A 139 -29.81 42.99 -4.14
C ASP A 139 -30.77 41.87 -4.59
N THR A 140 -30.85 40.75 -3.84
CA THR A 140 -31.80 39.66 -4.14
C THR A 140 -33.25 40.12 -3.93
N VAL A 141 -33.51 40.86 -2.84
CA VAL A 141 -34.82 41.45 -2.54
C VAL A 141 -35.22 42.44 -3.62
N LEU A 142 -34.31 43.36 -4.00
CA LEU A 142 -34.55 44.36 -5.04
C LEU A 142 -34.95 43.71 -6.37
N VAL A 143 -34.17 42.74 -6.83
CA VAL A 143 -34.44 42.04 -8.10
C VAL A 143 -35.76 41.28 -8.06
N THR A 144 -36.02 40.54 -6.98
CA THR A 144 -37.24 39.74 -6.84
C THR A 144 -38.47 40.64 -6.77
N PHE A 145 -38.40 41.74 -6.01
CA PHE A 145 -39.48 42.71 -5.91
C PHE A 145 -39.76 43.38 -7.26
N THR A 146 -38.71 43.83 -7.97
CA THR A 146 -38.86 44.51 -9.26
C THR A 146 -39.51 43.61 -10.32
N VAL A 147 -39.04 42.37 -10.43
CA VAL A 147 -39.60 41.37 -11.35
C VAL A 147 -41.06 41.07 -11.00
N GLY A 148 -41.37 40.86 -9.71
CA GLY A 148 -42.73 40.61 -9.25
C GLY A 148 -43.68 41.78 -9.50
N ALA A 149 -43.21 43.01 -9.28
CA ALA A 149 -43.96 44.24 -9.51
C ALA A 149 -44.30 44.43 -11.01
N LEU A 150 -43.32 44.27 -11.90
CA LEU A 150 -43.55 44.33 -13.34
C LEU A 150 -44.50 43.22 -13.81
N ALA A 151 -44.36 42.00 -13.27
CA ALA A 151 -45.26 40.90 -13.59
C ALA A 151 -46.69 41.14 -13.07
N TYR A 152 -46.85 41.78 -11.91
CA TYR A 152 -48.16 42.15 -11.40
C TYR A 152 -48.83 43.18 -12.32
N GLU A 153 -48.14 44.29 -12.57
CA GLU A 153 -48.68 45.47 -13.26
C GLU A 153 -48.99 45.23 -14.75
N TYR A 154 -48.07 44.61 -15.49
CA TYR A 154 -48.20 44.50 -16.95
C TYR A 154 -48.91 43.23 -17.40
N LEU A 155 -49.03 42.24 -16.50
CA LEU A 155 -49.45 40.90 -16.88
C LEU A 155 -50.58 40.37 -16.02
N LEU A 156 -50.47 40.44 -14.69
CA LEU A 156 -51.44 39.80 -13.81
C LEU A 156 -52.69 40.67 -13.58
N GLU A 157 -52.53 41.96 -13.33
CA GLU A 157 -53.63 42.89 -13.10
C GLU A 157 -54.56 43.00 -14.33
N PRO A 158 -54.07 43.24 -15.57
CA PRO A 158 -54.94 43.30 -16.76
C PRO A 158 -55.67 41.97 -17.03
N LEU A 159 -55.01 40.85 -16.73
CA LEU A 159 -55.54 39.51 -16.99
C LEU A 159 -56.59 39.10 -15.96
N LEU A 160 -56.43 39.48 -14.69
CA LEU A 160 -57.40 39.27 -13.61
C LEU A 160 -58.61 40.21 -13.77
N ALA A 161 -58.40 41.45 -14.20
CA ALA A 161 -59.48 42.41 -14.44
C ALA A 161 -60.42 41.98 -15.57
N GLY A 162 -59.90 41.27 -16.60
CA GLY A 162 -60.69 40.71 -17.71
C GLY A 162 -61.19 39.27 -17.51
N ALA A 163 -61.03 38.67 -16.33
CA ALA A 163 -61.17 37.22 -16.11
C ALA A 163 -62.61 36.68 -15.96
N THR A 164 -63.65 37.51 -16.12
CA THR A 164 -65.04 37.16 -15.77
C THR A 164 -65.67 36.04 -16.63
N ALA A 165 -64.99 35.51 -17.65
CA ALA A 165 -65.52 34.45 -18.52
C ALA A 165 -64.54 33.31 -18.91
N ARG A 166 -63.36 33.15 -18.26
CA ARG A 166 -62.39 32.09 -18.64
C ARG A 166 -62.36 30.91 -17.66
N SER A 167 -62.11 29.70 -18.18
CA SER A 167 -61.88 28.50 -17.37
C SER A 167 -60.61 28.63 -16.52
N THR A 168 -60.55 27.95 -15.37
CA THR A 168 -59.37 27.96 -14.48
C THR A 168 -58.09 27.52 -15.19
N ALA A 169 -58.19 26.54 -16.09
CA ALA A 169 -57.08 26.08 -16.91
C ALA A 169 -56.61 27.17 -17.90
N GLY A 170 -57.54 27.88 -18.55
CA GLY A 170 -57.20 28.98 -19.46
C GLY A 170 -56.54 30.16 -18.74
N LEU A 171 -56.97 30.46 -17.50
CA LEU A 171 -56.34 31.47 -16.65
C LEU A 171 -54.88 31.10 -16.31
N LEU A 172 -54.65 29.85 -15.90
CA LEU A 172 -53.30 29.37 -15.57
C LEU A 172 -52.36 29.37 -16.79
N THR A 173 -52.86 28.93 -17.95
CA THR A 173 -52.10 28.97 -19.21
C THR A 173 -51.76 30.41 -19.60
N SER A 174 -52.73 31.33 -19.51
CA SER A 174 -52.50 32.76 -19.74
C SER A 174 -51.42 33.35 -18.81
N ILE A 175 -51.50 33.06 -17.50
CA ILE A 175 -50.50 33.51 -16.52
C ILE A 175 -49.10 32.93 -16.86
N GLY A 176 -49.05 31.65 -17.25
CA GLY A 176 -47.82 30.98 -17.64
C GLY A 176 -47.14 31.64 -18.84
N TRP A 177 -47.92 32.00 -19.87
CA TRP A 177 -47.42 32.68 -21.07
C TRP A 177 -46.78 34.03 -20.73
N SER A 178 -47.51 34.78 -19.90
CA SER A 178 -47.11 36.11 -19.49
C SER A 178 -45.84 36.12 -18.63
N ILE A 179 -45.76 35.25 -17.62
CA ILE A 179 -44.70 35.32 -16.61
C ILE A 179 -43.50 34.45 -16.97
N GLY A 180 -43.65 33.45 -17.85
CA GLY A 180 -42.63 32.45 -18.17
C GLY A 180 -41.25 33.04 -18.48
N GLY A 181 -41.14 33.94 -19.46
CA GLY A 181 -39.86 34.56 -19.84
C GLY A 181 -39.24 35.41 -18.72
N ILE A 182 -40.07 36.14 -17.99
CA ILE A 182 -39.67 36.97 -16.84
C ILE A 182 -39.12 36.09 -15.70
N ALA A 183 -39.75 34.94 -15.43
CA ALA A 183 -39.29 33.99 -14.43
C ALA A 183 -37.93 33.38 -14.77
N VAL A 184 -37.66 33.10 -16.07
CA VAL A 184 -36.34 32.64 -16.51
C VAL A 184 -35.28 33.73 -16.29
N LEU A 185 -35.57 34.98 -16.67
CA LEU A 185 -34.65 36.12 -16.47
C LEU A 185 -34.34 36.36 -15.00
N TRP A 186 -35.36 36.31 -14.14
CA TRP A 186 -35.22 36.39 -12.69
C TRP A 186 -34.31 35.29 -12.13
N MET A 187 -34.50 34.04 -12.57
CA MET A 187 -33.68 32.91 -12.16
C MET A 187 -32.20 33.11 -12.55
N VAL A 188 -31.92 33.60 -13.76
CA VAL A 188 -30.55 33.92 -14.19
C VAL A 188 -29.92 34.97 -13.27
N LEU A 189 -30.64 36.07 -13.02
CA LEU A 189 -30.12 37.20 -12.24
C LEU A 189 -29.86 36.82 -10.78
N ILE A 190 -30.73 36.02 -10.15
CA ILE A 190 -30.50 35.50 -8.80
C ILE A 190 -29.26 34.59 -8.75
N GLN A 191 -29.10 33.68 -9.73
CA GLN A 191 -27.93 32.81 -9.74
C GLN A 191 -26.64 33.60 -9.99
N MET A 192 -26.67 34.66 -10.80
CA MET A 192 -25.54 35.59 -10.95
C MET A 192 -25.18 36.30 -9.65
N LEU A 193 -26.17 36.68 -8.84
CA LEU A 193 -25.93 37.31 -7.53
C LEU A 193 -25.38 36.32 -6.50
N ARG A 194 -25.95 35.10 -6.44
CA ARG A 194 -25.63 34.09 -5.41
C ARG A 194 -24.35 33.31 -5.66
N ARG A 195 -23.85 33.22 -6.89
CA ARG A 195 -22.65 32.42 -7.21
C ARG A 195 -21.39 33.28 -7.23
N THR A 196 -20.29 32.73 -6.73
CA THR A 196 -18.97 33.39 -6.82
C THR A 196 -18.39 33.33 -8.22
N VAL A 197 -18.67 32.24 -8.94
CA VAL A 197 -18.32 32.02 -10.34
C VAL A 197 -19.61 31.68 -11.07
N PHE A 198 -19.97 32.52 -12.03
CA PHE A 198 -21.08 32.25 -12.94
C PHE A 198 -20.51 32.13 -14.35
N PRO A 199 -20.91 31.13 -15.15
CA PRO A 199 -20.44 30.98 -16.53
C PRO A 199 -21.07 32.05 -17.43
N VAL A 200 -20.60 33.29 -17.26
CA VAL A 200 -21.12 34.50 -17.89
C VAL A 200 -21.10 34.37 -19.40
N VAL A 201 -20.19 33.62 -20.00
CA VAL A 201 -20.15 33.49 -21.46
C VAL A 201 -21.29 32.61 -21.99
N THR A 202 -21.57 31.47 -21.35
CA THR A 202 -22.73 30.65 -21.72
C THR A 202 -24.03 31.40 -21.46
N ALA A 203 -24.13 32.08 -20.32
CA ALA A 203 -25.32 32.86 -19.98
C ALA A 203 -25.49 34.10 -20.85
N ALA A 204 -24.45 34.91 -21.09
CA ALA A 204 -24.51 36.13 -21.89
C ALA A 204 -24.78 35.85 -23.38
N LEU A 205 -24.45 34.66 -23.87
CA LEU A 205 -24.82 34.26 -25.23
C LEU A 205 -26.31 33.89 -25.34
N VAL A 206 -26.88 33.25 -24.31
CA VAL A 206 -28.29 32.80 -24.30
C VAL A 206 -29.25 33.90 -23.83
N LEU A 207 -28.79 34.81 -22.97
CA LEU A 207 -29.58 35.87 -22.34
C LEU A 207 -30.29 36.79 -23.35
N PRO A 208 -29.65 37.28 -24.43
CA PRO A 208 -30.35 38.08 -25.46
C PRO A 208 -31.54 37.33 -26.08
N GLY A 209 -31.41 36.02 -26.28
CA GLY A 209 -32.49 35.18 -26.77
C GLY A 209 -33.67 35.09 -25.80
N ILE A 210 -33.37 34.88 -24.51
CA ILE A 210 -34.40 34.85 -23.45
C ILE A 210 -35.08 36.21 -23.30
N VAL A 211 -34.33 37.31 -23.40
CA VAL A 211 -34.88 38.67 -23.35
C VAL A 211 -35.83 38.91 -24.52
N ALA A 212 -35.46 38.52 -25.74
CA ALA A 212 -36.34 38.66 -26.90
C ALA A 212 -37.64 37.84 -26.74
N LEU A 213 -37.55 36.60 -26.25
CA LEU A 213 -38.74 35.78 -25.93
C LEU A 213 -39.63 36.44 -24.88
N ALA A 214 -39.03 36.99 -23.81
CA ALA A 214 -39.77 37.66 -22.75
C ALA A 214 -40.46 38.95 -23.21
N ILE A 215 -39.78 39.76 -24.04
CA ILE A 215 -40.37 40.96 -24.65
C ILE A 215 -41.52 40.57 -25.58
N GLY A 216 -41.33 39.54 -26.40
CA GLY A 216 -42.37 39.00 -27.28
C GLY A 216 -43.64 38.63 -26.50
N ASN A 217 -43.49 37.87 -25.41
CA ASN A 217 -44.63 37.51 -24.56
C ASN A 217 -45.29 38.72 -23.88
N LEU A 218 -44.49 39.70 -23.44
CA LEU A 218 -45.01 40.90 -22.78
C LEU A 218 -45.84 41.74 -23.75
N VAL A 219 -45.31 42.00 -24.94
CA VAL A 219 -46.03 42.74 -25.99
C VAL A 219 -47.24 41.94 -26.48
N TYR A 220 -47.11 40.62 -26.62
CA TYR A 220 -48.23 39.75 -26.96
C TYR A 220 -49.34 39.79 -25.93
N ALA A 221 -49.03 39.72 -24.64
CA ALA A 221 -50.03 39.80 -23.58
C ALA A 221 -50.83 41.11 -23.70
N VAL A 222 -50.17 42.24 -23.92
CA VAL A 222 -50.82 43.55 -24.07
C VAL A 222 -51.65 43.63 -25.37
N VAL A 223 -51.09 43.23 -26.50
CA VAL A 223 -51.74 43.30 -27.82
C VAL A 223 -52.90 42.30 -27.96
N ALA A 224 -52.75 41.09 -27.40
CA ALA A 224 -53.79 40.07 -27.38
C ALA A 224 -54.95 40.48 -26.47
N LEU A 225 -54.69 41.12 -25.33
CA LEU A 225 -55.73 41.72 -24.47
C LEU A 225 -56.47 42.87 -25.19
N GLY A 226 -55.76 43.64 -26.01
CA GLY A 226 -56.36 44.67 -26.86
C GLY A 226 -57.10 44.15 -28.11
N GLY A 227 -57.06 42.83 -28.38
CA GLY A 227 -57.69 42.22 -29.55
C GLY A 227 -57.07 42.60 -30.91
N THR A 228 -55.88 43.20 -30.91
CA THR A 228 -55.22 43.75 -32.10
C THR A 228 -54.11 42.87 -32.66
N TYR A 229 -53.92 41.66 -32.10
CA TYR A 229 -52.89 40.73 -32.58
C TYR A 229 -53.22 40.22 -33.99
N GLN A 230 -52.23 40.33 -34.88
CA GLN A 230 -52.27 39.75 -36.21
C GLN A 230 -51.05 38.81 -36.38
N PRO A 231 -51.26 37.53 -36.74
CA PRO A 231 -50.18 36.62 -37.10
C PRO A 231 -49.39 37.16 -38.30
N GLY A 232 -48.12 36.79 -38.43
CA GLY A 232 -47.21 37.24 -39.49
C GLY A 232 -46.74 38.69 -39.34
N GLY A 233 -46.80 39.23 -38.12
CA GLY A 233 -46.41 40.60 -37.81
C GLY A 233 -44.99 40.71 -37.26
N PRO A 234 -44.48 41.94 -37.06
CA PRO A 234 -43.18 42.18 -36.43
C PRO A 234 -43.05 41.58 -35.02
N LEU A 235 -44.17 41.31 -34.35
CA LEU A 235 -44.19 40.63 -33.06
C LEU A 235 -43.73 39.17 -33.18
N ASP A 236 -44.10 38.45 -34.22
CA ASP A 236 -43.73 37.04 -34.39
C ASP A 236 -42.22 36.87 -34.59
N LEU A 237 -41.58 37.88 -35.20
CA LEU A 237 -40.13 37.96 -35.32
C LEU A 237 -39.42 37.94 -33.97
N THR A 238 -40.04 38.40 -32.88
CA THR A 238 -39.40 38.42 -31.56
C THR A 238 -39.14 37.01 -31.02
N TRP A 239 -40.07 36.07 -31.24
CA TRP A 239 -39.89 34.68 -30.85
C TRP A 239 -38.91 33.95 -31.76
N ASP A 240 -39.02 34.16 -33.08
CA ASP A 240 -38.09 33.60 -34.06
C ASP A 240 -36.65 34.07 -33.80
N ALA A 241 -36.46 35.38 -33.55
CA ALA A 241 -35.18 35.95 -33.19
C ALA A 241 -34.65 35.37 -31.89
N GLY A 242 -35.52 35.20 -30.88
CA GLY A 242 -35.17 34.58 -29.61
C GLY A 242 -34.60 33.17 -29.78
N LEU A 243 -35.30 32.32 -30.53
CA LEU A 243 -34.89 30.94 -30.80
C LEU A 243 -33.62 30.87 -31.66
N LEU A 244 -33.50 31.71 -32.69
CA LEU A 244 -32.29 31.78 -33.53
C LEU A 244 -31.06 32.30 -32.76
N MET A 245 -31.25 33.23 -31.82
CA MET A 245 -30.19 33.67 -30.92
C MET A 245 -29.73 32.54 -29.98
N ILE A 246 -30.67 31.74 -29.47
CA ILE A 246 -30.34 30.52 -28.69
C ILE A 246 -29.58 29.51 -29.56
N ALA A 247 -29.98 29.33 -30.83
CA ALA A 247 -29.28 28.45 -31.78
C ALA A 247 -27.84 28.92 -32.05
N ALA A 248 -27.64 30.22 -32.28
CA ALA A 248 -26.33 30.83 -32.48
C ALA A 248 -25.47 30.72 -31.21
N ALA A 249 -26.06 30.95 -30.03
CA ALA A 249 -25.40 30.76 -28.75
C ALA A 249 -24.91 29.32 -28.56
N ALA A 250 -25.75 28.33 -28.87
CA ALA A 250 -25.39 26.92 -28.83
C ALA A 250 -24.24 26.61 -29.79
N ALA A 251 -24.28 27.13 -31.02
CA ALA A 251 -23.24 26.90 -32.01
C ALA A 251 -21.86 27.48 -31.60
N LEU A 252 -21.85 28.62 -30.89
CA LEU A 252 -20.64 29.31 -30.44
C LEU A 252 -20.07 28.75 -29.13
N ALA A 253 -20.88 28.05 -28.33
CA ALA A 253 -20.50 27.66 -26.98
C ALA A 253 -19.26 26.75 -26.88
N PRO A 254 -19.08 25.68 -27.69
CA PRO A 254 -17.90 24.81 -27.59
C PRO A 254 -16.59 25.56 -27.81
N ASP A 255 -16.54 26.41 -28.84
CA ASP A 255 -15.32 27.13 -29.24
C ASP A 255 -14.95 28.24 -28.24
N ARG A 256 -15.95 28.92 -27.65
CA ARG A 256 -15.69 29.97 -26.64
C ARG A 256 -15.35 29.43 -25.25
N VAL A 257 -15.93 28.30 -24.84
CA VAL A 257 -15.61 27.67 -23.55
C VAL A 257 -14.16 27.19 -23.53
N LEU A 258 -13.69 26.52 -24.59
CA LEU A 258 -12.32 26.06 -24.74
C LEU A 258 -11.28 27.19 -24.71
N GLN A 259 -11.63 28.37 -25.23
CA GLN A 259 -10.74 29.52 -25.24
C GLN A 259 -10.60 30.16 -23.85
N LEU A 260 -11.68 30.22 -23.05
CA LEU A 260 -11.65 30.82 -21.71
C LEU A 260 -10.99 29.92 -20.67
N GLU A 261 -11.03 28.59 -20.86
CA GLU A 261 -10.19 27.65 -20.11
C GLU A 261 -8.69 27.87 -20.39
N ARG A 262 -8.33 28.26 -21.63
CA ARG A 262 -6.96 28.64 -22.00
C ARG A 262 -6.55 30.02 -21.46
N ASP A 263 -7.46 30.99 -21.50
CA ASP A 263 -7.18 32.38 -21.14
C ASP A 263 -7.31 32.65 -19.61
N ARG A 264 -7.53 31.62 -18.77
CA ARG A 264 -7.81 31.74 -17.32
C ARG A 264 -8.75 32.91 -17.02
N ALA A 265 -9.97 32.84 -17.57
CA ALA A 265 -10.94 33.90 -17.45
C ALA A 265 -11.14 34.35 -15.99
N THR A 266 -11.00 35.66 -15.79
CA THR A 266 -11.19 36.32 -14.51
C THR A 266 -12.61 36.06 -14.00
N PRO A 267 -12.78 35.62 -12.74
CA PRO A 267 -14.11 35.53 -12.13
C PRO A 267 -14.74 36.92 -12.21
N THR A 268 -15.92 37.01 -12.79
CA THR A 268 -16.66 38.27 -12.83
C THR A 268 -16.87 38.74 -11.39
N SER A 269 -16.35 39.94 -11.11
CA SER A 269 -16.44 40.55 -9.80
C SER A 269 -17.91 40.65 -9.38
N GLY A 270 -18.21 40.39 -8.11
CA GLY A 270 -19.56 40.58 -7.58
C GLY A 270 -20.16 41.94 -7.90
N LEU A 271 -19.31 42.94 -8.08
CA LEU A 271 -19.66 44.29 -8.50
C LEU A 271 -20.51 44.35 -9.77
N THR A 272 -20.18 43.59 -10.83
CA THR A 272 -20.96 43.68 -12.09
C THR A 272 -22.38 43.15 -11.92
N ALA A 273 -22.56 42.01 -11.23
CA ALA A 273 -23.88 41.48 -10.92
C ALA A 273 -24.69 42.42 -10.01
N ARG A 274 -24.04 43.06 -9.04
CA ARG A 274 -24.65 44.05 -8.14
C ARG A 274 -25.08 45.31 -8.89
N VAL A 275 -24.24 45.84 -9.79
CA VAL A 275 -24.56 47.00 -10.63
C VAL A 275 -25.74 46.68 -11.55
N VAL A 276 -25.75 45.50 -12.18
CA VAL A 276 -26.88 45.06 -13.01
C VAL A 276 -28.17 44.97 -12.21
N ALA A 277 -28.13 44.41 -10.99
CA ALA A 277 -29.30 44.36 -10.10
C ALA A 277 -29.88 45.75 -9.78
N LEU A 278 -29.01 46.73 -9.51
CA LEU A 278 -29.44 48.11 -9.26
C LEU A 278 -30.05 48.74 -10.52
N ILE A 279 -29.39 48.58 -11.68
CA ILE A 279 -29.88 49.12 -12.96
C ILE A 279 -31.25 48.53 -13.29
N VAL A 280 -31.42 47.21 -13.12
CA VAL A 280 -32.70 46.52 -13.34
C VAL A 280 -33.77 47.05 -12.38
N GLY A 281 -33.44 47.21 -11.10
CA GLY A 281 -34.34 47.77 -10.10
C GLY A 281 -34.81 49.19 -10.46
N LEU A 282 -33.86 50.07 -10.79
CA LEU A 282 -34.14 51.47 -11.14
C LEU A 282 -34.92 51.59 -12.45
N ALA A 283 -34.55 50.82 -13.48
CA ALA A 283 -35.24 50.78 -14.75
C ALA A 283 -36.67 50.24 -14.60
N GLY A 284 -36.87 49.18 -13.81
CA GLY A 284 -38.20 48.62 -13.56
C GLY A 284 -39.13 49.58 -12.83
N MET A 285 -38.65 50.25 -11.77
CA MET A 285 -39.43 51.28 -11.07
C MET A 285 -39.73 52.50 -11.95
N SER A 286 -38.77 52.92 -12.77
CA SER A 286 -38.96 54.01 -13.74
C SER A 286 -40.01 53.65 -14.80
N GLY A 287 -39.99 52.41 -15.29
CA GLY A 287 -41.00 51.90 -16.22
C GLY A 287 -42.43 51.94 -15.63
N MET A 288 -42.59 51.48 -14.38
CA MET A 288 -43.89 51.57 -13.70
C MET A 288 -44.34 53.01 -13.46
N ALA A 289 -43.42 53.91 -13.11
CA ALA A 289 -43.74 55.33 -12.95
C ALA A 289 -44.23 55.96 -14.26
N ILE A 290 -43.59 55.64 -15.39
CA ILE A 290 -44.03 56.11 -16.72
C ILE A 290 -45.44 55.60 -17.03
N VAL A 291 -45.76 54.35 -16.73
CA VAL A 291 -47.10 53.80 -16.96
C VAL A 291 -48.15 54.44 -16.07
N GLY A 292 -47.84 54.66 -14.78
CA GLY A 292 -48.74 55.39 -13.88
C GLY A 292 -49.06 56.80 -14.38
N ILE A 293 -48.13 57.45 -15.09
CA ILE A 293 -48.35 58.79 -15.68
C ILE A 293 -49.20 58.71 -16.96
N VAL A 294 -49.06 57.65 -17.75
CA VAL A 294 -49.78 57.49 -19.02
C VAL A 294 -51.20 56.98 -18.82
N ARG A 295 -51.50 56.26 -17.73
CA ARG A 295 -52.87 55.81 -17.41
C ARG A 295 -53.74 56.99 -16.94
N PRO A 296 -54.96 57.17 -17.47
CA PRO A 296 -55.83 58.29 -17.13
C PRO A 296 -56.33 58.29 -15.67
N GLU A 297 -56.34 57.13 -15.00
CA GLU A 297 -56.53 57.01 -13.55
C GLU A 297 -55.46 56.05 -12.98
N PRO A 298 -54.39 56.56 -12.34
CA PRO A 298 -53.40 55.70 -11.70
C PRO A 298 -53.98 55.02 -10.44
N GLY A 299 -53.86 53.69 -10.38
CA GLY A 299 -54.22 52.90 -9.20
C GLY A 299 -53.33 53.23 -7.99
N VAL A 300 -53.93 53.25 -6.80
CA VAL A 300 -53.23 53.52 -5.52
C VAL A 300 -52.15 52.46 -5.25
N ASP A 301 -52.35 51.25 -5.72
CA ASP A 301 -51.43 50.12 -5.65
C ASP A 301 -50.12 50.38 -6.43
N VAL A 302 -50.17 50.99 -7.63
CA VAL A 302 -48.97 51.32 -8.42
C VAL A 302 -48.05 52.29 -7.66
N ALA A 303 -48.63 53.31 -7.03
CA ALA A 303 -47.88 54.28 -6.23
C ALA A 303 -47.23 53.63 -4.99
N ILE A 304 -47.93 52.71 -4.32
CA ILE A 304 -47.40 51.95 -3.19
C ILE A 304 -46.23 51.07 -3.63
N ILE A 305 -46.36 50.36 -4.74
CA ILE A 305 -45.32 49.47 -5.28
C ILE A 305 -44.05 50.27 -5.63
N ILE A 306 -44.20 51.43 -6.30
CA ILE A 306 -43.07 52.32 -6.61
C ILE A 306 -42.41 52.84 -5.32
N GLY A 307 -43.21 53.23 -4.32
CA GLY A 307 -42.70 53.69 -3.02
C GLY A 307 -41.87 52.62 -2.29
N ILE A 308 -42.37 51.38 -2.24
CA ILE A 308 -41.63 50.25 -1.65
C ILE A 308 -40.36 49.97 -2.44
N GLY A 309 -40.41 49.98 -3.78
CA GLY A 309 -39.25 49.76 -4.64
C GLY A 309 -38.17 50.83 -4.46
N MET A 310 -38.55 52.11 -4.39
CA MET A 310 -37.64 53.22 -4.13
C MET A 310 -37.03 53.16 -2.73
N LEU A 311 -37.79 52.69 -1.73
CA LEU A 311 -37.28 52.46 -0.37
C LEU A 311 -36.19 51.38 -0.36
N ILE A 312 -36.40 50.27 -1.08
CA ILE A 312 -35.42 49.18 -1.20
C ILE A 312 -34.16 49.69 -1.91
N ILE A 313 -34.29 50.44 -3.01
CA ILE A 313 -33.16 51.06 -3.72
C ILE A 313 -32.41 52.04 -2.80
N GLY A 314 -33.13 52.88 -2.06
CA GLY A 314 -32.54 53.81 -1.09
C GLY A 314 -31.75 53.11 0.01
N ALA A 315 -32.34 52.09 0.64
CA ALA A 315 -31.67 51.27 1.66
C ALA A 315 -30.40 50.61 1.12
N ARG A 316 -30.42 50.15 -0.14
CA ARG A 316 -29.27 49.57 -0.85
C ARG A 316 -28.14 50.57 -1.03
N VAL A 317 -28.46 51.76 -1.55
CA VAL A 317 -27.49 52.82 -1.82
C VAL A 317 -26.89 53.35 -0.52
N LEU A 318 -27.70 53.56 0.53
CA LEU A 318 -27.21 53.98 1.84
C LEU A 318 -26.26 52.95 2.47
N TYR A 319 -26.58 51.65 2.36
CA TYR A 319 -25.71 50.59 2.89
C TYR A 319 -24.36 50.56 2.14
N SER A 320 -24.37 50.67 0.81
CA SER A 320 -23.15 50.73 -0.02
C SER A 320 -22.26 51.92 0.36
N LEU A 321 -22.85 53.11 0.56
CA LEU A 321 -22.12 54.31 0.99
C LEU A 321 -21.58 54.20 2.44
N GLY A 322 -22.25 53.41 3.29
CA GLY A 322 -21.80 53.12 4.66
C GLY A 322 -20.61 52.16 4.72
N VAL A 323 -20.51 51.22 3.78
CA VAL A 323 -19.39 50.27 3.63
C VAL A 323 -18.14 50.98 3.09
N ASP A 324 -18.29 51.95 2.18
CA ASP A 324 -17.18 52.76 1.66
C ASP A 324 -16.45 53.56 2.75
N ARG A 325 -17.17 54.03 3.80
CA ARG A 325 -16.54 54.69 4.96
C ARG A 325 -15.69 53.73 5.82
N ARG A 326 -16.02 52.43 5.84
CA ARG A 326 -15.18 51.39 6.46
C ARG A 326 -14.02 50.96 5.56
N TYR A 327 -14.21 51.01 4.23
CA TYR A 327 -13.14 50.74 3.25
C TYR A 327 -12.07 51.84 3.22
N ALA A 328 -12.43 53.10 3.49
CA ALA A 328 -11.45 54.18 3.63
C ALA A 328 -10.49 53.96 4.82
N GLN A 329 -10.99 53.41 5.94
CA GLN A 329 -10.14 52.97 7.06
C GLN A 329 -9.30 51.73 6.70
N LEU A 330 -9.84 50.81 5.88
CA LEU A 330 -9.08 49.68 5.33
C LEU A 330 -8.06 50.11 4.26
N LEU A 331 -8.17 51.30 3.66
CA LEU A 331 -7.21 51.81 2.68
C LEU A 331 -5.92 52.32 3.35
N GLU A 332 -6.02 52.86 4.57
CA GLU A 332 -4.87 53.11 5.44
C GLU A 332 -4.18 51.79 5.83
N ASP A 333 -4.96 50.73 6.10
CA ASP A 333 -4.45 49.38 6.26
C ASP A 333 -3.95 48.76 4.93
N GLU A 334 -4.43 49.24 3.77
CA GLU A 334 -4.05 48.75 2.44
C GLU A 334 -2.73 49.35 1.96
N VAL A 335 -2.37 50.57 2.38
CA VAL A 335 -1.00 51.08 2.25
C VAL A 335 -0.04 50.23 3.08
N ALA A 336 -0.48 49.75 4.25
CA ALA A 336 0.25 48.74 5.02
C ALA A 336 0.19 47.33 4.40
N ASN A 337 -0.85 46.97 3.64
CA ASN A 337 -0.95 45.73 2.87
C ASN A 337 -0.22 45.78 1.53
N GLN A 338 0.02 46.91 0.89
CA GLN A 338 0.84 46.97 -0.33
C GLN A 338 2.31 46.65 0.00
N THR A 339 2.79 47.09 1.17
CA THR A 339 4.06 46.61 1.73
C THR A 339 4.00 45.10 2.03
N ARG A 340 2.86 44.61 2.52
CA ARG A 340 2.59 43.20 2.84
C ARG A 340 2.33 42.31 1.61
N SER A 341 1.92 42.88 0.48
CA SER A 341 1.56 42.24 -0.79
C SER A 341 2.78 42.08 -1.68
N LEU A 342 3.70 43.05 -1.65
CA LEU A 342 5.08 42.83 -2.09
C LEU A 342 5.73 41.72 -1.24
N MET A 343 5.53 41.72 0.09
CA MET A 343 5.95 40.61 0.97
C MET A 343 5.15 39.32 0.76
N SER A 344 3.94 39.31 0.18
CA SER A 344 3.15 38.09 -0.06
C SER A 344 3.37 37.54 -1.46
N ALA A 345 3.80 38.36 -2.43
CA ALA A 345 4.32 37.91 -3.72
C ALA A 345 5.73 37.32 -3.55
N LEU A 346 6.62 38.05 -2.86
CA LEU A 346 7.88 37.50 -2.33
C LEU A 346 7.61 36.37 -1.34
N GLY A 347 6.51 36.39 -0.61
CA GLY A 347 6.11 35.38 0.36
C GLY A 347 5.43 34.17 -0.24
N ALA A 348 4.85 34.27 -1.45
CA ALA A 348 4.29 33.15 -2.21
C ALA A 348 5.38 32.47 -3.04
N THR A 349 6.33 33.23 -3.60
CA THR A 349 7.57 32.65 -4.14
C THR A 349 8.45 32.13 -3.01
N ALA A 350 8.64 32.85 -1.91
CA ALA A 350 9.35 32.34 -0.75
C ALA A 350 8.56 31.24 -0.02
N SER A 351 7.23 31.17 -0.09
CA SER A 351 6.43 30.05 0.46
C SER A 351 6.49 28.86 -0.47
N ALA A 352 6.53 29.04 -1.79
CA ALA A 352 6.71 27.96 -2.75
C ALA A 352 8.16 27.46 -2.71
N GLU A 353 9.15 28.34 -2.66
CA GLU A 353 10.57 28.04 -2.45
C GLU A 353 10.79 27.47 -1.05
N ARG A 354 10.14 27.98 0.00
CA ARG A 354 10.22 27.41 1.35
C ARG A 354 9.47 26.10 1.44
N SER A 355 8.35 25.91 0.75
CA SER A 355 7.67 24.60 0.69
C SER A 355 8.50 23.61 -0.10
N LEU A 356 9.07 24.00 -1.24
CA LEU A 356 9.97 23.15 -2.02
C LEU A 356 11.26 22.88 -1.24
N ARG A 357 11.82 23.87 -0.54
CA ARG A 357 12.96 23.71 0.37
C ARG A 357 12.60 22.80 1.53
N LEU A 358 11.48 22.98 2.21
CA LEU A 358 11.00 22.10 3.30
C LEU A 358 10.72 20.68 2.81
N LEU A 359 10.18 20.52 1.59
CA LEU A 359 10.00 19.21 0.96
C LEU A 359 11.36 18.58 0.66
N MET A 360 12.31 19.33 0.09
CA MET A 360 13.68 18.88 -0.15
C MET A 360 14.43 18.57 1.16
N GLU A 361 14.16 19.32 2.23
CA GLU A 361 14.71 19.11 3.58
C GLU A 361 14.09 17.89 4.27
N ALA A 362 12.83 17.58 3.99
CA ALA A 362 12.14 16.41 4.52
C ALA A 362 12.49 15.11 3.76
N VAL A 363 13.05 15.20 2.55
CA VAL A 363 13.50 14.03 1.79
C VAL A 363 14.81 13.50 2.38
N PRO A 364 14.87 12.22 2.79
CA PRO A 364 16.06 11.63 3.41
C PRO A 364 17.18 11.31 2.40
N ASP A 365 16.87 11.28 1.10
CA ASP A 365 17.87 11.10 0.05
C ASP A 365 18.64 12.41 -0.20
N ALA A 366 19.93 12.30 -0.51
CA ALA A 366 20.74 13.44 -0.92
C ALA A 366 20.31 13.89 -2.32
N ILE A 367 19.92 15.16 -2.44
CA ILE A 367 19.53 15.76 -3.71
C ILE A 367 20.42 16.97 -3.97
N SER A 368 21.14 16.95 -5.09
CA SER A 368 22.04 18.01 -5.52
C SER A 368 21.75 18.39 -6.98
N VAL A 369 21.85 19.66 -7.32
CA VAL A 369 21.71 20.17 -8.69
C VAL A 369 23.11 20.44 -9.22
N LEU A 370 23.47 19.87 -10.37
CA LEU A 370 24.81 19.92 -10.94
C LEU A 370 24.85 20.69 -12.26
N ASP A 371 25.94 21.42 -12.49
CA ASP A 371 26.32 21.97 -13.79
C ASP A 371 27.06 20.93 -14.66
N ARG A 372 27.46 21.33 -15.88
CA ARG A 372 28.11 20.44 -16.85
C ARG A 372 29.49 19.96 -16.40
N GLU A 373 30.15 20.74 -15.55
CA GLU A 373 31.46 20.44 -14.98
C GLU A 373 31.37 19.58 -13.69
N GLY A 374 30.16 19.40 -13.15
CA GLY A 374 29.87 18.64 -11.93
C GLY A 374 30.04 19.45 -10.65
N ARG A 375 29.88 20.77 -10.72
CA ARG A 375 29.81 21.66 -9.55
C ARG A 375 28.38 21.69 -9.02
N VAL A 376 28.27 21.77 -7.69
CA VAL A 376 26.98 21.83 -7.01
C VAL A 376 26.42 23.25 -7.09
N LEU A 377 25.26 23.38 -7.72
CA LEU A 377 24.49 24.62 -7.83
C LEU A 377 23.53 24.79 -6.65
N ASP A 378 22.93 23.69 -6.19
CA ASP A 378 22.04 23.65 -5.02
C ASP A 378 22.02 22.25 -4.42
N GLU A 379 21.72 22.13 -3.12
CA GLU A 379 21.72 20.84 -2.41
C GLU A 379 20.81 20.87 -1.17
N ASN A 380 20.17 19.74 -0.85
CA ASN A 380 19.37 19.60 0.39
C ASN A 380 20.26 19.25 1.61
N PRO A 381 19.75 19.32 2.87
CA PRO A 381 20.54 18.97 4.06
C PRO A 381 21.07 17.55 4.06
N ALA A 382 20.31 16.60 3.49
CA ALA A 382 20.75 15.22 3.36
C ALA A 382 22.00 15.13 2.45
N GLY A 383 22.03 15.86 1.33
CA GLY A 383 23.22 15.99 0.48
C GLY A 383 24.40 16.63 1.23
N ARG A 384 24.18 17.73 1.95
CA ARG A 384 25.25 18.33 2.75
C ARG A 384 25.84 17.39 3.81
N SER A 385 24.99 16.54 4.40
CA SER A 385 25.39 15.59 5.44
C SER A 385 26.05 14.33 4.87
N LEU A 386 25.55 13.82 3.73
CA LEU A 386 25.98 12.55 3.13
C LEU A 386 27.17 12.73 2.16
N VAL A 387 27.16 13.82 1.39
CA VAL A 387 28.01 14.05 0.21
C VAL A 387 29.05 15.16 0.49
N ASN A 388 28.83 16.03 1.49
CA ASN A 388 29.75 17.11 1.92
C ASN A 388 30.45 17.84 0.75
N ALA A 389 29.72 18.05 -0.34
CA ALA A 389 30.24 18.55 -1.61
C ALA A 389 30.40 20.07 -1.54
N GLN A 390 31.37 20.55 -0.77
CA GLN A 390 31.59 22.00 -0.63
C GLN A 390 32.02 22.67 -1.95
N ARG A 391 32.51 21.90 -2.95
CA ARG A 391 32.94 22.44 -4.26
C ARG A 391 32.55 21.57 -5.46
N SER A 392 32.60 20.25 -5.36
CA SER A 392 32.21 19.34 -6.45
C SER A 392 31.30 18.22 -5.98
N GLY A 393 30.30 17.87 -6.78
CA GLY A 393 29.37 16.76 -6.50
C GLY A 393 30.01 15.37 -6.52
N PHE A 394 31.35 15.29 -6.58
CA PHE A 394 32.13 14.05 -6.61
C PHE A 394 33.11 13.92 -5.44
N ASP A 395 33.20 14.90 -4.53
CA ASP A 395 34.24 14.96 -3.49
C ASP A 395 34.17 13.81 -2.45
N TRP A 396 33.02 13.15 -2.36
CA TRP A 396 32.71 11.99 -1.51
C TRP A 396 32.98 10.64 -2.19
N LEU A 397 33.38 10.66 -3.47
CA LEU A 397 33.72 9.47 -4.23
C LEU A 397 35.24 9.30 -4.28
N ASP A 398 35.68 8.05 -4.33
CA ASP A 398 37.06 7.74 -4.65
C ASP A 398 37.38 8.02 -6.14
N SER A 399 38.64 7.80 -6.53
CA SER A 399 39.09 8.06 -7.90
C SER A 399 38.37 7.21 -8.97
N ALA A 400 37.90 6.00 -8.60
CA ALA A 400 37.18 5.11 -9.50
C ALA A 400 35.72 5.56 -9.66
N GLY A 401 35.03 5.82 -8.55
CA GLY A 401 33.67 6.34 -8.49
C GLY A 401 33.53 7.69 -9.20
N THR A 402 34.50 8.59 -9.02
CA THR A 402 34.53 9.90 -9.72
C THR A 402 34.52 9.73 -11.24
N ARG A 403 35.26 8.75 -11.78
CA ARG A 403 35.32 8.50 -13.23
C ARG A 403 33.98 7.99 -13.77
N ILE A 404 33.33 7.09 -13.02
CA ILE A 404 32.02 6.55 -13.36
C ILE A 404 30.97 7.67 -13.32
N ALA A 405 31.00 8.51 -12.28
CA ALA A 405 30.08 9.62 -12.12
C ALA A 405 30.23 10.66 -13.25
N ARG A 406 31.46 11.08 -13.60
CA ARG A 406 31.69 12.03 -14.71
C ARG A 406 31.17 11.52 -16.06
N LYS A 407 31.39 10.24 -16.37
CA LYS A 407 30.88 9.62 -17.61
C LYS A 407 29.36 9.66 -17.67
N ASN A 408 28.69 9.31 -16.57
CA ASN A 408 27.23 9.32 -16.51
C ASN A 408 26.66 10.75 -16.48
N LEU A 409 27.35 11.71 -15.88
CA LEU A 409 26.93 13.12 -15.90
C LEU A 409 26.92 13.66 -17.33
N ALA A 410 27.97 13.39 -18.12
CA ALA A 410 28.04 13.81 -19.51
C ALA A 410 26.85 13.29 -20.34
N ALA A 411 26.54 11.99 -20.22
CA ALA A 411 25.39 11.38 -20.89
C ALA A 411 24.04 11.99 -20.44
N ALA A 412 23.94 12.40 -19.17
CA ALA A 412 22.73 13.08 -18.68
C ALA A 412 22.53 14.46 -19.33
N PHE A 413 23.60 15.21 -19.60
CA PHE A 413 23.51 16.47 -20.36
C PHE A 413 23.14 16.28 -21.84
N ASP A 414 23.34 15.09 -22.40
CA ASP A 414 22.84 14.72 -23.72
C ASP A 414 21.36 14.30 -23.71
N GLY A 415 20.74 14.24 -22.52
CA GLY A 415 19.31 14.00 -22.32
C GLY A 415 18.95 12.62 -21.82
N GLU A 416 19.92 11.78 -21.46
CA GLU A 416 19.69 10.45 -20.91
C GLU A 416 19.45 10.45 -19.39
N LEU A 417 18.50 9.64 -18.92
CA LEU A 417 18.37 9.34 -17.50
C LEU A 417 19.41 8.27 -17.14
N ARG A 418 20.32 8.54 -16.19
CA ARG A 418 21.39 7.60 -15.81
C ARG A 418 21.20 7.13 -14.37
N ARG A 419 21.16 5.81 -14.17
CA ARG A 419 21.15 5.16 -12.85
C ARG A 419 22.36 4.26 -12.73
N PHE A 420 23.10 4.39 -11.66
CA PHE A 420 24.30 3.60 -11.41
C PHE A 420 24.60 3.54 -9.91
N GLU A 421 25.42 2.58 -9.51
CA GLU A 421 25.87 2.43 -8.12
C GLU A 421 27.36 2.67 -8.04
N VAL A 422 27.80 3.30 -6.95
CA VAL A 422 29.20 3.57 -6.68
C VAL A 422 29.51 3.33 -5.22
N PRO A 423 30.69 2.76 -4.90
CA PRO A 423 31.18 2.73 -3.53
C PRO A 423 31.49 4.15 -3.08
N PHE A 424 31.30 4.42 -1.79
CA PHE A 424 31.64 5.70 -1.19
C PHE A 424 32.02 5.52 0.28
N GLN A 425 32.74 6.49 0.83
CA GLN A 425 32.95 6.55 2.28
C GLN A 425 31.85 7.37 2.93
N ARG A 426 31.22 6.79 3.93
CA ARG A 426 30.21 7.45 4.75
C ARG A 426 30.85 8.53 5.63
N PRO A 427 30.06 9.49 6.13
CA PRO A 427 30.55 10.55 7.02
C PRO A 427 31.20 10.04 8.33
N ASP A 428 30.82 8.84 8.78
CA ASP A 428 31.40 8.16 9.96
C ASP A 428 32.72 7.42 9.65
N GLY A 429 33.21 7.51 8.41
CA GLY A 429 34.43 6.84 7.93
C GLY A 429 34.23 5.38 7.51
N SER A 430 33.00 4.85 7.58
CA SER A 430 32.70 3.47 7.14
C SER A 430 32.47 3.38 5.63
N ASP A 431 32.76 2.21 5.05
CA ASP A 431 32.48 1.96 3.63
C ASP A 431 30.98 1.75 3.39
N GLY A 432 30.44 2.42 2.38
CA GLY A 432 29.06 2.37 1.96
C GLY A 432 28.87 2.18 0.46
N THR A 433 27.63 1.94 0.05
CA THR A 433 27.22 1.89 -1.36
C THR A 433 26.14 2.92 -1.61
N ALA A 434 26.41 3.82 -2.57
CA ALA A 434 25.48 4.85 -2.98
C ALA A 434 24.84 4.49 -4.32
N GLN A 435 23.52 4.57 -4.38
CA GLN A 435 22.77 4.52 -5.63
C GLN A 435 22.55 5.95 -6.12
N VAL A 436 23.04 6.23 -7.33
CA VAL A 436 23.03 7.57 -7.93
C VAL A 436 22.11 7.59 -9.15
N LEU A 437 21.22 8.58 -9.18
CA LEU A 437 20.37 8.91 -10.32
C LEU A 437 20.71 10.31 -10.82
N PHE A 438 21.05 10.43 -12.10
CA PHE A 438 21.18 11.70 -12.81
C PHE A 438 20.00 11.88 -13.75
N ALA A 439 19.23 12.94 -13.51
CA ALA A 439 18.05 13.31 -14.29
C ALA A 439 18.22 14.68 -14.96
N PRO A 440 18.11 14.77 -16.30
CA PRO A 440 18.23 16.03 -17.01
C PRO A 440 17.02 16.95 -16.72
N VAL A 441 17.29 18.20 -16.38
CA VAL A 441 16.24 19.23 -16.22
C VAL A 441 16.15 20.03 -17.50
N ARG A 442 15.01 19.96 -18.20
CA ARG A 442 14.78 20.66 -19.46
C ARG A 442 14.14 22.02 -19.24
N GLU A 443 14.78 23.06 -19.74
CA GLU A 443 14.26 24.42 -19.77
C GLU A 443 14.34 24.96 -21.21
N SER A 444 13.20 25.32 -21.79
CA SER A 444 13.10 25.89 -23.16
C SER A 444 13.86 25.10 -24.24
N GLY A 445 13.83 23.76 -24.16
CA GLY A 445 14.48 22.86 -25.12
C GLY A 445 15.98 22.62 -24.90
N ARG A 446 16.59 23.20 -23.87
CA ARG A 446 17.99 22.96 -23.45
C ARG A 446 18.03 22.25 -22.10
N ILE A 447 19.16 21.63 -21.76
CA ILE A 447 19.42 20.99 -20.46
C ILE A 447 20.49 21.80 -19.73
N PRO A 448 20.14 22.88 -19.02
CA PRO A 448 21.12 23.72 -18.33
C PRO A 448 21.70 23.07 -17.07
N LYS A 449 21.00 22.09 -16.48
CA LYS A 449 21.37 21.45 -15.21
C LYS A 449 20.88 20.00 -15.14
N VAL A 450 21.54 19.22 -14.31
CA VAL A 450 21.17 17.83 -14.01
C VAL A 450 20.85 17.72 -12.52
N LEU A 451 19.72 17.08 -12.20
CA LEU A 451 19.37 16.71 -10.83
C LEU A 451 20.07 15.39 -10.49
N ALA A 452 20.89 15.41 -9.45
CA ALA A 452 21.51 14.24 -8.85
C ALA A 452 20.73 13.82 -7.60
N LEU A 453 20.27 12.58 -7.56
CA LEU A 453 19.71 11.96 -6.36
C LEU A 453 20.64 10.82 -5.94
N VAL A 454 21.11 10.88 -4.70
CA VAL A 454 22.05 9.93 -4.11
C VAL A 454 21.37 9.31 -2.88
N ARG A 455 21.19 8.00 -2.91
CA ARG A 455 20.64 7.24 -1.80
C ARG A 455 21.71 6.30 -1.26
N ASP A 456 21.93 6.36 0.05
CA ASP A 456 22.72 5.34 0.74
C ASP A 456 21.89 4.06 0.85
N VAL A 457 22.30 3.04 0.10
CA VAL A 457 21.64 1.72 0.08
C VAL A 457 22.43 0.69 0.86
N THR A 458 23.38 1.09 1.70
CA THR A 458 24.28 0.17 2.42
C THR A 458 23.51 -0.79 3.31
N GLU A 459 22.59 -0.29 4.14
CA GLU A 459 21.77 -1.13 5.02
C GLU A 459 20.80 -2.01 4.23
N GLN A 460 20.18 -1.45 3.19
CA GLN A 460 19.30 -2.21 2.31
C GLN A 460 20.04 -3.35 1.61
N ARG A 461 21.26 -3.09 1.09
CA ARG A 461 22.12 -4.11 0.48
C ARG A 461 22.56 -5.14 1.50
N ARG A 462 22.96 -4.74 2.71
CA ARG A 462 23.30 -5.67 3.80
C ARG A 462 22.12 -6.57 4.15
N ALA A 463 20.92 -6.00 4.31
CA ALA A 463 19.71 -6.75 4.59
C ALA A 463 19.32 -7.68 3.43
N GLN A 464 19.44 -7.23 2.17
CA GLN A 464 19.17 -8.04 1.00
C GLN A 464 20.15 -9.22 0.87
N THR A 465 21.45 -8.98 1.10
CA THR A 465 22.46 -10.04 1.12
C THR A 465 22.21 -11.01 2.27
N GLN A 466 21.83 -10.51 3.46
CA GLN A 466 21.45 -11.36 4.60
C GLN A 466 20.22 -12.21 4.30
N LEU A 467 19.19 -11.64 3.65
CA LEU A 467 18.00 -12.38 3.22
C LEU A 467 18.35 -13.43 2.17
N GLN A 468 19.14 -13.09 1.16
CA GLN A 468 19.60 -14.06 0.16
C GLN A 468 20.43 -15.18 0.78
N GLN A 469 21.28 -14.85 1.76
CA GLN A 469 22.06 -15.84 2.50
C GLN A 469 21.15 -16.72 3.37
N ALA A 470 20.13 -16.14 4.02
CA ALA A 470 19.15 -16.88 4.82
C ALA A 470 18.26 -17.78 3.95
N GLU A 471 17.77 -17.30 2.80
CA GLU A 471 17.02 -18.09 1.82
C GLU A 471 17.86 -19.24 1.27
N LYS A 472 19.13 -18.97 0.94
CA LYS A 472 20.08 -20.00 0.51
C LYS A 472 20.30 -21.04 1.59
N LEU A 473 20.49 -20.62 2.85
CA LEU A 473 20.64 -21.53 4.00
C LEU A 473 19.38 -22.35 4.24
N ALA A 474 18.19 -21.75 4.14
CA ALA A 474 16.92 -22.45 4.30
C ALA A 474 16.69 -23.49 3.19
N ALA A 475 16.96 -23.15 1.93
CA ALA A 475 16.88 -24.07 0.81
C ALA A 475 17.90 -25.22 0.93
N MET A 476 19.14 -24.90 1.34
CA MET A 476 20.15 -25.92 1.66
C MET A 476 19.68 -26.80 2.84
N GLY A 477 19.01 -26.24 3.83
CA GLY A 477 18.55 -26.98 5.00
C GLY A 477 17.45 -28.00 4.71
N GLN A 478 16.51 -27.68 3.81
CA GLN A 478 15.50 -28.63 3.34
C GLN A 478 16.12 -29.79 2.54
N LEU A 479 17.07 -29.49 1.65
CA LEU A 479 17.78 -30.51 0.86
C LEU A 479 18.65 -31.42 1.76
N VAL A 480 19.36 -30.83 2.71
CA VAL A 480 20.18 -31.57 3.68
C VAL A 480 19.33 -32.51 4.52
N SER A 481 18.11 -32.12 4.89
CA SER A 481 17.20 -32.98 5.67
C SER A 481 16.81 -34.26 4.92
N GLY A 482 16.48 -34.14 3.62
CA GLY A 482 16.17 -35.29 2.78
C GLY A 482 17.39 -36.18 2.54
N VAL A 483 18.52 -35.57 2.17
CA VAL A 483 19.77 -36.29 1.87
C VAL A 483 20.32 -37.00 3.12
N ALA A 484 20.24 -36.38 4.29
CA ALA A 484 20.72 -36.99 5.53
C ALA A 484 19.92 -38.26 5.88
N HIS A 485 18.61 -38.26 5.65
CA HIS A 485 17.77 -39.44 5.85
C HIS A 485 18.16 -40.57 4.88
N GLU A 486 18.39 -40.25 3.60
CA GLU A 486 18.79 -41.24 2.59
C GLU A 486 20.20 -41.80 2.82
N ILE A 487 21.07 -41.10 3.54
CA ILE A 487 22.41 -41.57 3.92
C ILE A 487 22.38 -42.38 5.23
N ASN A 488 21.59 -41.96 6.21
CA ASN A 488 21.51 -42.62 7.52
C ASN A 488 20.97 -44.05 7.42
N ASN A 489 20.03 -44.27 6.51
CA ASN A 489 19.41 -45.56 6.24
C ASN A 489 20.42 -46.65 5.84
N PRO A 490 21.17 -46.55 4.72
CA PRO A 490 22.18 -47.54 4.38
C PRO A 490 23.31 -47.62 5.40
N ALA A 491 23.68 -46.51 6.06
CA ALA A 491 24.67 -46.53 7.14
C ALA A 491 24.20 -47.37 8.36
N ALA A 492 22.91 -47.28 8.72
CA ALA A 492 22.32 -48.10 9.77
C ALA A 492 22.31 -49.59 9.42
N ILE A 493 22.02 -49.93 8.17
CA ILE A 493 22.07 -51.33 7.69
C ILE A 493 23.50 -51.89 7.75
N ILE A 494 24.49 -51.14 7.24
CA ILE A 494 25.91 -51.55 7.28
C ILE A 494 26.37 -51.73 8.73
N SER A 495 26.07 -50.75 9.60
CA SER A 495 26.39 -50.82 11.01
C SER A 495 25.73 -52.02 11.69
N GLY A 496 24.45 -52.29 11.41
CA GLY A 496 23.72 -53.42 11.99
C GLY A 496 24.30 -54.79 11.61
N PHE A 497 24.68 -54.98 10.33
CA PHE A 497 25.34 -56.21 9.90
C PHE A 497 26.74 -56.36 10.49
N ALA A 498 27.53 -55.28 10.54
CA ALA A 498 28.86 -55.30 11.16
C ALA A 498 28.78 -55.70 12.64
N GLN A 499 27.85 -55.10 13.39
CA GLN A 499 27.58 -55.46 14.80
C GLN A 499 27.18 -56.92 14.95
N THR A 500 26.31 -57.44 14.08
CA THR A 500 25.89 -58.84 14.09
C THR A 500 27.07 -59.78 13.83
N LEU A 501 27.94 -59.45 12.88
CA LEU A 501 29.15 -60.25 12.58
C LEU A 501 30.17 -60.24 13.72
N LEU A 502 30.32 -59.12 14.44
CA LEU A 502 31.23 -59.01 15.59
C LEU A 502 30.85 -59.91 16.77
N LEU A 503 29.59 -60.38 16.83
CA LEU A 503 29.13 -61.37 17.80
C LEU A 503 29.63 -62.79 17.48
N ASN A 504 30.02 -63.08 16.25
CA ASN A 504 30.52 -64.38 15.85
C ASN A 504 31.99 -64.57 16.25
N GLN A 505 32.46 -65.83 16.25
CA GLN A 505 33.87 -66.15 16.35
C GLN A 505 34.57 -65.83 15.02
N LEU A 506 35.19 -64.65 14.95
CA LEU A 506 35.98 -64.15 13.82
C LEU A 506 37.48 -64.32 14.12
N THR A 507 38.30 -64.50 13.08
CA THR A 507 39.77 -64.37 13.22
C THR A 507 40.14 -62.92 13.58
N PRO A 508 41.34 -62.65 14.16
CA PRO A 508 41.75 -61.29 14.50
C PRO A 508 41.65 -60.30 13.33
N ASP A 509 42.15 -60.67 12.15
CA ASP A 509 42.11 -59.83 10.93
C ASP A 509 40.68 -59.57 10.44
N GLN A 510 39.80 -60.58 10.53
CA GLN A 510 38.38 -60.43 10.18
C GLN A 510 37.66 -59.51 11.17
N ARG A 511 37.95 -59.66 12.48
CA ARG A 511 37.38 -58.81 13.53
C ARG A 511 37.81 -57.35 13.34
N GLU A 512 39.07 -57.10 13.05
CA GLU A 512 39.58 -55.74 12.77
C GLU A 512 38.89 -55.14 11.53
N THR A 513 38.75 -55.91 10.46
CA THR A 513 38.08 -55.46 9.22
C THR A 513 36.61 -55.10 9.47
N VAL A 514 35.87 -55.94 10.20
CA VAL A 514 34.45 -55.69 10.51
C VAL A 514 34.30 -54.53 11.50
N GLN A 515 35.23 -54.37 12.45
CA GLN A 515 35.26 -53.22 13.35
C GLN A 515 35.44 -51.91 12.57
N MET A 516 36.34 -51.89 11.58
CA MET A 516 36.53 -50.72 10.71
C MET A 516 35.27 -50.37 9.90
N MET A 517 34.56 -51.38 9.38
CA MET A 517 33.26 -51.17 8.71
C MET A 517 32.21 -50.55 9.65
N TYR A 518 32.15 -51.02 10.89
CA TYR A 518 31.27 -50.46 11.92
C TYR A 518 31.62 -49.01 12.26
N ASP A 519 32.91 -48.73 12.47
CA ASP A 519 33.41 -47.40 12.83
C ASP A 519 33.10 -46.37 11.72
N GLU A 520 33.29 -46.74 10.45
CA GLU A 520 32.99 -45.87 9.31
C GLU A 520 31.48 -45.68 9.09
N ALA A 521 30.66 -46.71 9.25
CA ALA A 521 29.20 -46.57 9.20
C ALA A 521 28.68 -45.62 10.30
N THR A 522 29.22 -45.74 11.51
CA THR A 522 28.89 -44.84 12.64
C THR A 522 29.39 -43.42 12.39
N ARG A 523 30.55 -43.28 11.75
CA ARG A 523 31.11 -41.99 11.36
C ARG A 523 30.26 -41.27 10.32
N ILE A 524 29.72 -41.99 9.33
CA ILE A 524 28.78 -41.44 8.34
C ILE A 524 27.57 -40.83 9.07
N GLY A 525 26.97 -41.56 10.03
CA GLY A 525 25.85 -41.06 10.84
C GLY A 525 26.17 -39.81 11.66
N ARG A 526 27.41 -39.67 12.15
CA ARG A 526 27.86 -38.45 12.83
C ARG A 526 28.00 -37.27 11.88
N ILE A 527 28.49 -37.49 10.66
CA ILE A 527 28.66 -36.43 9.64
C ILE A 527 27.30 -35.89 9.21
N THR A 528 26.33 -36.78 8.92
CA THR A 528 24.97 -36.40 8.54
C THR A 528 24.25 -35.65 9.66
N THR A 529 24.39 -36.09 10.91
CA THR A 529 23.82 -35.40 12.08
C THR A 529 24.38 -33.97 12.23
N ASN A 530 25.69 -33.79 12.03
CA ASN A 530 26.31 -32.47 12.08
C ASN A 530 25.86 -31.57 10.92
N LEU A 531 25.64 -32.14 9.74
CA LEU A 531 25.12 -31.43 8.58
C LEU A 531 23.67 -30.97 8.80
N LEU A 532 22.82 -31.85 9.37
CA LEU A 532 21.44 -31.55 9.78
C LEU A 532 21.38 -30.41 10.81
N ALA A 533 22.28 -30.42 11.80
CA ALA A 533 22.36 -29.37 12.80
C ALA A 533 22.74 -28.01 12.19
N PHE A 534 23.64 -27.98 11.21
CA PHE A 534 24.02 -26.76 10.49
C PHE A 534 22.88 -26.21 9.63
N ALA A 535 22.14 -27.10 8.97
CA ALA A 535 21.01 -26.79 8.08
C ALA A 535 19.83 -26.09 8.78
N ARG A 536 19.65 -26.29 10.08
CA ARG A 536 18.49 -25.80 10.85
C ARG A 536 18.87 -24.85 12.00
N ALA A 537 20.01 -24.15 11.90
CA ALA A 537 20.37 -23.07 12.82
C ALA A 537 19.29 -21.96 12.76
N GLY A 538 18.30 -22.07 13.65
CA GLY A 538 17.01 -21.39 13.50
C GLY A 538 15.92 -21.92 14.44
N SER A 539 16.07 -21.62 15.73
CA SER A 539 15.08 -21.71 16.82
C SER A 539 14.86 -23.07 17.51
N LYS A 540 15.24 -23.09 18.79
CA LYS A 540 14.71 -23.95 19.87
C LYS A 540 14.54 -23.08 21.12
N GLU A 541 13.65 -23.48 22.03
CA GLU A 541 13.40 -22.79 23.30
C GLU A 541 14.71 -22.45 24.02
N ARG A 542 14.89 -21.18 24.35
CA ARG A 542 15.99 -20.68 25.18
C ARG A 542 15.51 -20.66 26.62
N THR A 543 16.36 -21.10 27.53
CA THR A 543 16.10 -21.07 28.97
C THR A 543 17.30 -20.49 29.69
N LEU A 544 17.16 -20.25 30.99
CA LEU A 544 18.31 -19.93 31.83
C LEU A 544 19.10 -21.21 32.07
N VAL A 545 20.29 -21.29 31.48
CA VAL A 545 21.17 -22.45 31.61
C VAL A 545 22.39 -22.12 32.44
N ASP A 546 22.80 -23.08 33.25
CA ASP A 546 24.01 -23.03 34.06
C ASP A 546 25.22 -23.42 33.19
N LEU A 547 26.13 -22.47 32.95
CA LEU A 547 27.29 -22.72 32.09
C LEU A 547 28.29 -23.69 32.73
N ASN A 548 28.49 -23.64 34.04
CA ASN A 548 29.43 -24.53 34.72
C ASN A 548 28.94 -25.97 34.67
N GLU A 549 27.65 -26.20 34.86
CA GLU A 549 27.03 -27.51 34.75
C GLU A 549 27.18 -28.08 33.33
N ILE A 550 26.91 -27.27 32.30
CA ILE A 550 27.08 -27.68 30.91
C ILE A 550 28.54 -28.04 30.63
N VAL A 551 29.52 -27.23 31.08
CA VAL A 551 30.95 -27.53 30.92
C VAL A 551 31.31 -28.87 31.58
N ARG A 552 30.86 -29.09 32.83
CA ARG A 552 31.13 -30.34 33.57
C ARG A 552 30.52 -31.56 32.87
N ARG A 553 29.25 -31.48 32.46
CA ARG A 553 28.55 -32.56 31.74
C ARG A 553 29.22 -32.87 30.41
N THR A 554 29.59 -31.84 29.64
CA THR A 554 30.23 -32.02 28.33
C THR A 554 31.61 -32.67 28.47
N PHE A 555 32.40 -32.24 29.45
CA PHE A 555 33.70 -32.87 29.74
C PHE A 555 33.56 -34.33 30.16
N ALA A 556 32.58 -34.66 31.01
CA ALA A 556 32.36 -36.02 31.47
C ALA A 556 32.12 -37.03 30.33
N LEU A 557 31.53 -36.60 29.20
CA LEU A 557 31.33 -37.44 28.02
C LEU A 557 32.63 -37.90 27.35
N ARG A 558 33.73 -37.17 27.55
CA ARG A 558 35.02 -37.36 26.86
C ARG A 558 36.19 -37.60 27.82
N SER A 559 35.96 -37.48 29.13
CA SER A 559 37.00 -37.52 30.17
C SER A 559 37.88 -38.78 30.09
N TYR A 560 37.26 -39.95 29.92
CA TYR A 560 37.97 -41.22 29.79
C TYR A 560 38.89 -41.22 28.56
N HIS A 561 38.37 -40.80 27.40
CA HIS A 561 39.13 -40.76 26.15
C HIS A 561 40.30 -39.77 26.20
N LEU A 562 40.07 -38.56 26.71
CA LEU A 562 41.11 -37.54 26.86
C LEU A 562 42.23 -38.00 27.80
N THR A 563 41.88 -38.71 28.87
CA THR A 563 42.85 -39.32 29.79
C THR A 563 43.68 -40.38 29.09
N THR A 564 43.08 -41.24 28.25
CA THR A 564 43.81 -42.26 27.49
C THR A 564 44.81 -41.67 26.48
N LEU A 565 44.58 -40.43 26.02
CA LEU A 565 45.48 -39.69 25.13
C LEU A 565 46.54 -38.86 25.89
N ASN A 566 46.61 -38.99 27.22
CA ASN A 566 47.44 -38.19 28.12
C ASN A 566 47.20 -36.67 27.97
N ILE A 567 45.95 -36.27 27.74
CA ILE A 567 45.54 -34.86 27.69
C ILE A 567 44.97 -34.47 29.06
N THR A 568 45.61 -33.50 29.72
CA THR A 568 45.13 -32.97 31.00
C THR A 568 44.05 -31.91 30.75
N VAL A 569 42.90 -32.01 31.43
CA VAL A 569 41.85 -30.99 31.32
C VAL A 569 41.71 -30.21 32.62
N ASN A 570 41.88 -28.90 32.55
CA ASN A 570 41.75 -27.99 33.68
C ASN A 570 40.43 -27.22 33.58
N LEU A 571 39.57 -27.36 34.59
CA LEU A 571 38.31 -26.63 34.68
C LEU A 571 38.47 -25.49 35.71
N GLU A 572 38.62 -24.26 35.23
CA GLU A 572 38.70 -23.05 36.06
C GLU A 572 37.35 -22.34 36.02
N LEU A 573 36.38 -22.85 36.77
CA LEU A 573 34.98 -22.41 36.72
C LEU A 573 34.69 -21.32 37.77
N ASP A 574 33.98 -20.28 37.36
CA ASP A 574 33.55 -19.17 38.21
C ASP A 574 32.59 -19.66 39.32
N GLU A 575 32.91 -19.36 40.59
CA GLU A 575 32.10 -19.75 41.76
C GLU A 575 30.69 -19.14 41.75
N SER A 576 30.51 -17.99 41.12
CA SER A 576 29.21 -17.32 41.00
C SER A 576 28.21 -18.07 40.12
N ASN A 577 28.69 -19.08 39.40
CA ASN A 577 27.90 -19.97 38.57
C ASN A 577 27.05 -19.23 37.51
N PRO A 578 27.71 -18.59 36.54
CA PRO A 578 27.06 -17.69 35.60
C PRO A 578 25.99 -18.40 34.77
N LYS A 579 24.76 -17.87 34.83
CA LYS A 579 23.65 -18.32 33.99
C LYS A 579 23.60 -17.53 32.69
N ALA A 580 23.44 -18.23 31.58
CA ALA A 580 23.24 -17.64 30.25
C ALA A 580 21.79 -17.86 29.78
N TRP A 581 21.25 -16.91 29.03
CA TRP A 581 19.99 -17.10 28.32
C TRP A 581 20.26 -17.87 27.02
N ALA A 582 20.22 -19.21 27.08
CA ALA A 582 20.64 -20.05 25.97
C ALA A 582 19.91 -21.39 25.87
N ASN A 583 20.10 -22.08 24.75
CA ASN A 583 19.71 -23.46 24.60
C ASN A 583 20.84 -24.37 25.11
N GLY A 584 20.56 -25.17 26.15
CA GLY A 584 21.59 -25.99 26.80
C GLY A 584 22.21 -27.04 25.89
N SER A 585 21.42 -27.65 24.99
CA SER A 585 21.92 -28.65 24.04
C SER A 585 22.83 -28.04 22.99
N GLU A 586 22.52 -26.85 22.48
CA GLU A 586 23.37 -26.13 21.52
C GLU A 586 24.68 -25.66 22.18
N MET A 587 24.63 -25.19 23.43
CA MET A 587 25.84 -24.86 24.19
C MET A 587 26.74 -26.08 24.42
N GLN A 588 26.15 -27.22 24.77
CA GLN A 588 26.86 -28.49 24.91
C GLN A 588 27.49 -28.96 23.58
N GLN A 589 26.78 -28.80 22.46
CA GLN A 589 27.30 -29.12 21.13
C GLN A 589 28.48 -28.23 20.72
N MET A 590 28.38 -26.91 20.94
CA MET A 590 29.47 -25.97 20.72
C MET A 590 30.71 -26.37 21.53
N LEU A 591 30.54 -26.62 22.83
CA LEU A 591 31.62 -27.04 23.71
C LEU A 591 32.26 -28.36 23.27
N LEU A 592 31.45 -29.33 22.85
CA LEU A 592 31.94 -30.61 22.35
C LEU A 592 32.76 -30.44 21.06
N ASN A 593 32.33 -29.57 20.14
CA ASN A 593 33.07 -29.28 18.91
C ASN A 593 34.42 -28.62 19.20
N LEU A 594 34.46 -27.65 20.12
CA LEU A 594 35.72 -27.03 20.54
C LEU A 594 36.65 -28.04 21.24
N LEU A 595 36.09 -28.91 22.08
CA LEU A 595 36.86 -29.95 22.79
C LEU A 595 37.47 -30.96 21.82
N ILE A 596 36.73 -31.41 20.80
CA ILE A 596 37.22 -32.30 19.75
C ILE A 596 38.30 -31.61 18.91
N ASN A 597 38.13 -30.33 18.59
CA ASN A 597 39.14 -29.57 17.86
C ASN A 597 40.44 -29.44 18.67
N GLY A 598 40.35 -29.16 19.97
CA GLY A 598 41.51 -29.12 20.87
C GLY A 598 42.19 -30.49 21.03
N GLU A 599 41.41 -31.57 21.19
CA GLU A 599 41.91 -32.96 21.21
C GLU A 599 42.73 -33.27 19.94
N GLN A 600 42.17 -32.96 18.77
CA GLN A 600 42.81 -33.20 17.48
C GLN A 600 44.05 -32.31 17.28
N ALA A 601 44.03 -31.06 17.76
CA ALA A 601 45.19 -30.17 17.71
C ALA A 601 46.36 -30.65 18.58
N LEU A 602 46.07 -31.41 19.63
CA LEU A 602 47.07 -32.02 20.52
C LEU A 602 47.58 -33.37 20.00
N THR A 603 46.94 -33.93 18.97
CA THR A 603 47.34 -35.20 18.36
C THR A 603 48.65 -35.00 17.58
N GLY A 604 49.75 -35.57 18.08
CA GLY A 604 51.09 -35.43 17.48
C GLY A 604 52.00 -34.40 18.16
N VAL A 605 51.50 -33.65 19.15
CA VAL A 605 52.33 -32.70 19.92
C VAL A 605 53.20 -33.45 20.94
N THR A 606 54.52 -33.21 20.94
CA THR A 606 55.46 -33.75 21.91
C THR A 606 55.71 -32.71 23.02
N GLY A 607 55.08 -32.88 24.19
CA GLY A 607 55.18 -31.92 25.28
C GLY A 607 53.92 -31.86 26.16
N ARG A 608 53.70 -30.71 26.80
CA ARG A 608 52.50 -30.47 27.61
C ARG A 608 51.25 -30.54 26.73
N ARG A 609 50.33 -31.45 27.06
CA ARG A 609 49.02 -31.59 26.41
C ARG A 609 47.95 -31.22 27.40
N ALA A 610 47.46 -29.99 27.31
CA ALA A 610 46.43 -29.50 28.21
C ALA A 610 45.33 -28.77 27.46
N ILE A 611 44.10 -28.94 27.93
CA ILE A 611 42.94 -28.12 27.55
C ILE A 611 42.45 -27.43 28.82
N THR A 612 42.32 -26.11 28.79
CA THR A 612 41.81 -25.31 29.90
C THR A 612 40.47 -24.70 29.50
N ILE A 613 39.44 -24.90 30.33
CA ILE A 613 38.13 -24.28 30.16
C ILE A 613 37.90 -23.32 31.32
N ARG A 614 37.65 -22.05 31.01
CA ARG A 614 37.37 -20.99 31.99
C ARG A 614 35.96 -20.45 31.80
N THR A 615 35.24 -20.26 32.90
CA THR A 615 34.04 -19.41 32.91
C THR A 615 34.33 -18.16 33.75
N ALA A 616 33.76 -17.02 33.36
CA ALA A 616 33.86 -15.78 34.11
C ALA A 616 32.64 -14.89 33.85
N THR A 617 32.16 -14.18 34.86
CA THR A 617 31.28 -13.02 34.61
C THR A 617 32.08 -11.86 34.01
N ALA A 618 31.59 -11.29 32.90
CA ALA A 618 32.23 -10.20 32.17
C ALA A 618 31.34 -8.96 32.22
N GLY A 619 31.49 -8.14 33.27
CA GLY A 619 30.60 -7.00 33.53
C GLY A 619 29.23 -7.42 34.09
N GLU A 620 28.26 -6.51 34.05
CA GLU A 620 26.91 -6.76 34.60
C GLU A 620 26.05 -7.64 33.68
N ASP A 621 26.22 -7.52 32.36
CA ASP A 621 25.29 -8.09 31.37
C ASP A 621 25.88 -9.24 30.52
N HIS A 622 27.14 -9.64 30.75
CA HIS A 622 27.75 -10.70 29.95
C HIS A 622 28.41 -11.80 30.77
N VAL A 623 28.46 -12.99 30.18
CA VAL A 623 29.18 -14.16 30.69
C VAL A 623 30.17 -14.60 29.63
N ARG A 624 31.39 -14.93 30.05
CA ARG A 624 32.49 -15.33 29.19
C ARG A 624 32.86 -16.78 29.44
N LEU A 625 32.99 -17.53 28.36
CA LEU A 625 33.48 -18.90 28.33
C LEU A 625 34.72 -18.93 27.44
N GLN A 626 35.83 -19.43 27.96
CA GLN A 626 37.08 -19.55 27.23
C GLN A 626 37.52 -21.01 27.19
N MET A 627 37.93 -21.50 26.02
CA MET A 627 38.58 -22.80 25.86
C MET A 627 39.92 -22.61 25.19
N ALA A 628 40.99 -23.04 25.85
CA ALA A 628 42.35 -22.94 25.34
C ALA A 628 43.03 -24.31 25.31
N ASP A 629 43.76 -24.60 24.25
CA ASP A 629 44.61 -25.78 24.11
C ASP A 629 46.10 -25.39 24.06
N THR A 630 46.97 -26.36 24.29
CA THR A 630 48.43 -26.22 24.13
C THR A 630 48.93 -26.81 22.80
N GLY A 631 48.12 -26.73 21.75
CA GLY A 631 48.43 -27.22 20.41
C GLY A 631 49.35 -26.30 19.60
N PRO A 632 49.46 -26.49 18.27
CA PRO A 632 50.31 -25.68 17.40
C PRO A 632 49.78 -24.24 17.19
N GLY A 633 48.54 -23.96 17.59
CA GLY A 633 47.89 -22.67 17.38
C GLY A 633 47.37 -22.47 15.97
N ILE A 634 46.90 -21.26 15.68
CA ILE A 634 46.31 -20.89 14.40
C ILE A 634 47.19 -19.81 13.74
N PRO A 635 47.67 -20.03 12.50
CA PRO A 635 48.41 -19.01 11.75
C PRO A 635 47.59 -17.75 11.45
N PRO A 636 48.19 -16.54 11.48
CA PRO A 636 47.47 -15.27 11.26
C PRO A 636 46.76 -15.15 9.91
N ASP A 637 47.27 -15.81 8.88
CA ASP A 637 46.75 -15.77 7.50
C ASP A 637 45.44 -16.54 7.32
N ILE A 638 45.08 -17.39 8.28
CA ILE A 638 43.84 -18.17 8.24
C ILE A 638 42.85 -17.81 9.35
N GLU A 639 43.20 -16.91 10.28
CA GLU A 639 42.36 -16.54 11.42
C GLU A 639 40.95 -16.11 11.02
N GLU A 640 40.81 -15.33 9.94
CA GLU A 640 39.50 -14.88 9.45
C GLU A 640 38.71 -16.00 8.76
N LYS A 641 39.39 -17.04 8.25
CA LYS A 641 38.80 -18.13 7.46
C LYS A 641 38.40 -19.34 8.30
N ILE A 642 38.90 -19.48 9.53
CA ILE A 642 38.64 -20.67 10.36
C ILE A 642 37.15 -20.87 10.70
N PHE A 643 36.35 -19.81 10.63
CA PHE A 643 34.91 -19.85 10.84
C PHE A 643 34.11 -20.04 9.54
N ASP A 644 34.76 -20.04 8.38
CA ASP A 644 34.11 -20.28 7.10
C ASP A 644 33.67 -21.76 6.98
N PRO A 645 32.44 -22.04 6.50
CA PRO A 645 31.99 -23.41 6.28
C PRO A 645 32.90 -24.17 5.34
N PHE A 646 33.19 -25.44 5.67
CA PHE A 646 34.05 -26.37 4.92
C PHE A 646 35.54 -26.01 4.90
N PHE A 647 35.96 -24.91 5.56
CA PHE A 647 37.37 -24.60 5.70
C PHE A 647 38.05 -25.57 6.69
N THR A 648 39.11 -26.23 6.25
CA THR A 648 39.90 -27.14 7.08
C THR A 648 41.36 -27.13 6.65
N THR A 649 42.28 -27.17 7.61
CA THR A 649 43.72 -27.35 7.39
C THR A 649 44.16 -28.81 7.50
N LYS A 650 43.21 -29.70 7.81
CA LYS A 650 43.46 -31.15 8.00
C LYS A 650 43.40 -31.88 6.65
N PRO A 651 44.14 -32.99 6.47
CA PRO A 651 44.12 -33.80 5.24
C PRO A 651 42.70 -34.21 4.82
N GLU A 652 42.50 -34.41 3.51
CA GLU A 652 41.22 -34.85 2.96
C GLU A 652 40.68 -36.07 3.71
N GLY A 653 39.42 -35.99 4.12
CA GLY A 653 38.77 -37.04 4.89
C GLY A 653 39.11 -37.07 6.38
N SER A 654 39.82 -36.10 6.97
CA SER A 654 40.07 -36.06 8.43
C SER A 654 39.40 -34.89 9.16
N GLY A 655 38.94 -33.87 8.43
CA GLY A 655 38.18 -32.74 8.96
C GLY A 655 37.03 -32.35 8.03
N THR A 656 35.84 -32.15 8.58
CA THR A 656 34.66 -31.72 7.81
C THR A 656 34.64 -30.21 7.53
N GLY A 657 35.47 -29.43 8.22
CA GLY A 657 35.47 -27.97 8.17
C GLY A 657 34.17 -27.31 8.66
N LEU A 658 33.29 -28.06 9.34
CA LEU A 658 32.01 -27.56 9.83
C LEU A 658 32.00 -27.25 11.34
N GLY A 659 32.96 -27.76 12.11
CA GLY A 659 32.93 -27.64 13.57
C GLY A 659 32.91 -26.20 14.08
N LEU A 660 33.84 -25.37 13.60
CA LEU A 660 33.95 -23.96 14.01
C LEU A 660 32.86 -23.08 13.40
N SER A 661 32.40 -23.37 12.17
CA SER A 661 31.27 -22.64 11.57
C SER A 661 29.95 -22.92 12.31
N ILE A 662 29.76 -24.14 12.83
CA ILE A 662 28.64 -24.48 13.74
C ILE A 662 28.77 -23.70 15.05
N CYS A 663 29.96 -23.66 15.67
CA CYS A 663 30.18 -22.87 16.88
C CYS A 663 29.86 -21.38 16.65
N TYR A 664 30.29 -20.83 15.51
CA TYR A 664 29.99 -19.45 15.12
C TYR A 664 28.48 -19.20 14.98
N GLY A 665 27.77 -20.09 14.29
CA GLY A 665 26.30 -20.03 14.15
C GLY A 665 25.59 -20.05 15.50
N ILE A 666 25.92 -21.04 16.34
CA ILE A 666 25.34 -21.19 17.68
C ILE A 666 25.54 -19.92 18.51
N VAL A 667 26.76 -19.38 18.58
CA VAL A 667 27.05 -18.21 19.41
C VAL A 667 26.32 -16.96 18.89
N ARG A 668 26.28 -16.78 17.57
CA ARG A 668 25.61 -15.65 16.93
C ARG A 668 24.09 -15.70 17.14
N ASP A 669 23.48 -16.88 17.03
CA ASP A 669 22.05 -17.06 17.29
C ASP A 669 21.70 -16.64 18.72
N HIS A 670 22.59 -16.90 19.67
CA HIS A 670 22.46 -16.50 21.07
C HIS A 670 22.76 -15.03 21.36
N GLY A 671 22.96 -14.20 20.33
CA GLY A 671 23.30 -12.79 20.48
C GLY A 671 24.70 -12.55 21.06
N GLY A 672 25.56 -13.58 21.00
CA GLY A 672 26.92 -13.55 21.51
C GLY A 672 27.98 -13.33 20.43
N ARG A 673 29.24 -13.39 20.85
CA ARG A 673 30.42 -13.33 19.96
C ARG A 673 31.41 -14.43 20.30
N ILE A 674 32.00 -15.03 19.27
CA ILE A 674 33.13 -15.97 19.38
C ILE A 674 34.29 -15.45 18.56
N TRP A 675 35.49 -15.49 19.12
CA TRP A 675 36.71 -15.10 18.44
C TRP A 675 37.91 -15.90 18.95
N LEU A 676 39.00 -15.88 18.16
CA LEU A 676 40.30 -16.37 18.60
C LEU A 676 41.00 -15.29 19.44
N ASP A 677 41.35 -15.61 20.68
CA ASP A 677 41.97 -14.70 21.63
C ASP A 677 43.48 -14.93 21.70
N SER A 678 44.23 -14.18 20.90
CA SER A 678 45.69 -14.30 20.82
C SER A 678 46.37 -13.96 22.16
N LYS A 679 45.78 -13.10 23.00
CA LYS A 679 46.34 -12.78 24.34
C LYS A 679 46.17 -13.95 25.30
N ALA A 680 45.00 -14.59 25.28
CA ALA A 680 44.75 -15.78 26.09
C ALA A 680 45.55 -17.00 25.63
N SER A 681 45.77 -17.15 24.32
CA SER A 681 46.68 -18.17 23.75
C SER A 681 48.10 -17.98 24.30
N GLN A 682 48.65 -16.77 24.23
CA GLN A 682 49.99 -16.49 24.78
C GLN A 682 50.08 -16.74 26.30
N ALA A 683 49.06 -16.34 27.06
CA ALA A 683 49.02 -16.56 28.51
C ALA A 683 48.97 -18.05 28.93
N ASN A 684 48.44 -18.94 28.08
CA ASN A 684 48.40 -20.38 28.33
C ASN A 684 49.64 -21.14 27.82
N GLY A 685 50.66 -20.41 27.34
CA GLY A 685 51.91 -20.99 26.84
C GLY A 685 51.88 -21.37 25.36
N GLY A 686 50.95 -20.82 24.57
CA GLY A 686 50.78 -21.07 23.13
C GLY A 686 49.45 -21.75 22.80
N GLY A 687 49.32 -22.29 21.57
CA GLY A 687 48.13 -22.99 21.10
C GLY A 687 46.99 -22.09 20.65
N ALA A 688 45.77 -22.62 20.58
CA ALA A 688 44.58 -21.84 20.22
C ALA A 688 43.74 -21.56 21.47
N ALA A 689 43.21 -20.34 21.58
CA ALA A 689 42.29 -19.97 22.65
C ALA A 689 41.04 -19.32 22.05
N PHE A 690 39.90 -19.99 22.18
CA PHE A 690 38.62 -19.47 21.73
C PHE A 690 37.89 -18.84 22.91
N THR A 691 37.49 -17.58 22.75
CA THR A 691 36.68 -16.87 23.74
C THR A 691 35.28 -16.66 23.18
N ILE A 692 34.28 -17.01 23.99
CA ILE A 692 32.86 -16.90 23.72
C ILE A 692 32.26 -15.94 24.75
N GLU A 693 31.50 -14.96 24.29
CA GLU A 693 30.78 -14.00 25.12
C GLU A 693 29.28 -14.08 24.82
N LEU A 694 28.49 -14.30 25.87
CA LEU A 694 27.03 -14.44 25.80
C LEU A 694 26.35 -13.41 26.71
N LEU A 695 25.08 -13.11 26.44
CA LEU A 695 24.25 -12.27 27.30
C LEU A 695 23.90 -13.01 28.61
N ARG A 696 24.17 -12.32 29.72
CA ARG A 696 23.71 -12.65 31.07
C ARG A 696 22.30 -12.11 31.24
N ASP A 697 21.45 -12.81 32.00
CA ASP A 697 20.17 -12.25 32.43
C ASP A 697 20.37 -11.48 33.76
N ALA A 698 20.06 -10.19 33.76
CA ALA A 698 20.16 -9.30 34.93
C ALA A 698 19.19 -9.65 36.08
N ARG A 699 18.21 -10.55 35.87
CA ARG A 699 17.19 -10.94 36.88
C ARG A 699 17.69 -11.87 37.98
N SER A 700 18.95 -11.74 38.40
CA SER A 700 19.56 -12.60 39.43
C SER A 700 19.24 -12.21 40.89
N HIS A 701 18.46 -11.14 41.12
CA HIS A 701 18.00 -10.77 42.46
C HIS A 701 16.50 -11.02 42.67
N GLN A 702 15.99 -12.24 42.45
CA GLN A 702 14.81 -12.79 43.13
C GLN A 702 14.43 -14.16 42.55
N ARG A 703 15.05 -15.21 43.08
CA ARG A 703 14.36 -16.48 43.28
C ARG A 703 15.13 -17.26 44.33
N LEU A 704 14.58 -17.26 45.55
CA LEU A 704 14.96 -18.19 46.60
C LEU A 704 14.87 -19.60 46.01
N THR A 705 15.97 -20.34 46.13
CA THR A 705 16.07 -21.77 45.91
C THR A 705 14.90 -22.45 46.64
N PRO A 706 14.06 -23.26 45.96
CA PRO A 706 13.23 -24.21 46.69
C PRO A 706 14.15 -25.22 47.38
N PRO A 707 13.82 -25.70 48.59
CA PRO A 707 14.66 -26.67 49.28
C PRO A 707 14.80 -27.94 48.43
N PRO A 708 15.96 -28.64 48.51
CA PRO A 708 16.20 -29.84 47.73
C PRO A 708 15.16 -30.89 48.09
N MET A 709 14.41 -31.38 47.09
CA MET A 709 13.66 -32.61 47.25
C MET A 709 14.64 -33.77 47.48
N PRO A 710 14.27 -34.78 48.30
CA PRO A 710 15.17 -35.87 48.64
C PRO A 710 15.58 -36.64 47.38
N ALA A 711 16.86 -37.02 47.32
CA ALA A 711 17.37 -37.93 46.32
C ALA A 711 16.54 -39.22 46.28
N PRO A 712 16.29 -39.82 45.09
CA PRO A 712 15.79 -41.18 45.03
C PRO A 712 16.80 -42.12 45.72
N PRO A 713 16.35 -43.13 46.45
CA PRO A 713 17.25 -44.05 47.11
C PRO A 713 18.05 -44.82 46.05
N THR A 714 19.35 -44.95 46.29
CA THR A 714 20.21 -45.88 45.58
C THR A 714 19.69 -47.30 45.82
N PRO A 715 19.37 -48.11 44.80
CA PRO A 715 19.22 -49.54 45.00
C PRO A 715 20.61 -50.15 44.92
N ALA A 716 21.24 -50.30 46.08
CA ALA A 716 22.20 -51.37 46.26
C ALA A 716 21.47 -52.72 46.13
N ALA A 717 21.98 -53.57 45.24
CA ALA A 717 21.88 -55.03 45.26
C ALA A 717 20.54 -55.65 45.70
N ALA A 718 19.68 -55.93 44.73
CA ALA A 718 18.81 -57.10 44.78
C ALA A 718 18.74 -57.72 43.37
N ALA A 719 19.72 -58.58 43.09
CA ALA A 719 19.62 -59.57 42.04
C ALA A 719 18.43 -60.49 42.33
N ARG A 720 17.40 -60.45 41.48
CA ARG A 720 16.58 -61.61 41.16
C ARG A 720 16.36 -61.63 39.65
N ALA A 721 16.90 -62.66 39.02
CA ALA A 721 16.76 -62.98 37.62
C ALA A 721 15.28 -63.05 37.22
N HIS A 722 14.90 -62.33 36.16
CA HIS A 722 13.77 -62.73 35.32
C HIS A 722 14.32 -63.79 34.36
N ASP A 723 14.02 -65.04 34.67
CA ASP A 723 14.44 -66.23 33.91
C ASP A 723 13.48 -66.50 32.72
N GLY A 724 12.98 -65.42 32.10
CA GLY A 724 12.10 -65.46 30.95
C GLY A 724 12.71 -64.67 29.80
N ALA A 725 12.76 -65.26 28.61
CA ALA A 725 13.19 -64.59 27.39
C ALA A 725 12.27 -63.38 27.11
N LEU A 726 12.84 -62.16 27.08
CA LEU A 726 12.12 -60.93 26.78
C LEU A 726 11.45 -61.04 25.40
N SER A 727 10.16 -60.69 25.30
CA SER A 727 9.41 -60.70 24.04
C SER A 727 9.35 -59.28 23.43
N VAL A 728 9.90 -59.06 22.24
CA VAL A 728 10.07 -57.73 21.62
C VAL A 728 9.34 -57.66 20.27
N LEU A 729 8.52 -56.63 20.08
CA LEU A 729 7.92 -56.30 18.77
C LEU A 729 8.75 -55.20 18.10
N LEU A 730 9.38 -55.51 16.97
CA LEU A 730 10.15 -54.55 16.16
C LEU A 730 9.34 -54.09 14.95
N ILE A 731 9.18 -52.78 14.79
CA ILE A 731 8.46 -52.15 13.67
C ILE A 731 9.46 -51.26 12.93
N ASP A 732 9.88 -51.71 11.75
CA ASP A 732 10.85 -51.01 10.91
C ASP A 732 10.61 -51.39 9.44
N ASP A 733 10.45 -50.40 8.57
CA ASP A 733 10.17 -50.62 7.15
C ASP A 733 11.41 -51.12 6.39
N GLU A 734 12.61 -50.82 6.90
CA GLU A 734 13.86 -51.26 6.30
C GLU A 734 14.15 -52.74 6.56
N GLU A 735 13.94 -53.56 5.54
CA GLU A 735 14.16 -55.00 5.64
C GLU A 735 15.57 -55.37 6.12
N GLY A 736 16.60 -54.65 5.67
CA GLY A 736 17.99 -54.90 6.05
C GLY A 736 18.23 -54.71 7.55
N LEU A 737 17.81 -53.57 8.10
CA LEU A 737 17.95 -53.26 9.51
C LEU A 737 17.08 -54.19 10.37
N ARG A 738 15.84 -54.44 9.93
CA ARG A 738 14.91 -55.36 10.59
C ARG A 738 15.52 -56.76 10.72
N ARG A 739 16.17 -57.28 9.67
CA ARG A 739 16.87 -58.58 9.71
C ARG A 739 18.07 -58.57 10.66
N ALA A 740 18.87 -57.50 10.65
CA ALA A 740 20.04 -57.37 11.53
C ALA A 740 19.65 -57.35 13.01
N VAL A 741 18.68 -56.49 13.39
CA VAL A 741 18.18 -56.39 14.77
C VAL A 741 17.52 -57.71 15.20
N LEU A 742 16.71 -58.33 14.34
CA LEU A 742 16.09 -59.62 14.63
C LEU A 742 17.15 -60.72 14.88
N SER A 743 18.21 -60.75 14.09
CA SER A 743 19.32 -61.68 14.27
C SER A 743 20.05 -61.44 15.59
N PHE A 744 20.30 -60.17 15.92
CA PHE A 744 20.93 -59.76 17.18
C PHE A 744 20.10 -60.19 18.40
N LEU A 745 18.80 -59.87 18.43
CA LEU A 745 17.92 -60.19 19.56
C LEU A 745 17.76 -61.70 19.76
N LYS A 746 17.62 -62.47 18.67
CA LYS A 746 17.61 -63.95 18.72
C LYS A 746 18.92 -64.52 19.26
N GLY A 747 20.05 -63.95 18.87
CA GLY A 747 21.38 -64.34 19.38
C GLY A 747 21.55 -64.11 20.89
N ARG A 748 20.76 -63.20 21.48
CA ARG A 748 20.71 -62.93 22.93
C ARG A 748 19.63 -63.72 23.67
N GLY A 749 18.96 -64.65 22.99
CA GLY A 749 17.91 -65.49 23.59
C GLY A 749 16.57 -64.78 23.81
N MET A 750 16.36 -63.60 23.21
CA MET A 750 15.08 -62.89 23.25
C MET A 750 14.13 -63.41 22.15
N HIS A 751 12.84 -63.43 22.45
CA HIS A 751 11.81 -63.69 21.43
C HIS A 751 11.49 -62.38 20.72
N ALA A 752 11.85 -62.25 19.44
CA ALA A 752 11.57 -61.03 18.68
C ALA A 752 10.72 -61.33 17.45
N VAL A 753 9.64 -60.56 17.27
CA VAL A 753 8.80 -60.54 16.07
C VAL A 753 8.99 -59.21 15.39
N ALA A 754 9.22 -59.23 14.07
CA ALA A 754 9.50 -58.02 13.31
C ALA A 754 8.49 -57.82 12.18
N VAL A 755 7.94 -56.62 12.07
CA VAL A 755 6.93 -56.20 11.10
C VAL A 755 7.38 -54.93 10.37
N ALA A 756 6.78 -54.65 9.21
CA ALA A 756 7.19 -53.54 8.35
C ALA A 756 6.45 -52.22 8.62
N ASP A 757 5.25 -52.27 9.22
CA ASP A 757 4.43 -51.09 9.44
C ASP A 757 3.58 -51.19 10.72
N GLY A 758 3.00 -50.05 11.14
CA GLY A 758 2.16 -49.96 12.33
C GLY A 758 0.85 -50.77 12.25
N ALA A 759 0.32 -51.02 11.05
CA ALA A 759 -0.91 -51.80 10.90
C ALA A 759 -0.65 -53.30 11.15
N ASP A 760 0.47 -53.83 10.67
CA ASP A 760 0.94 -55.17 10.99
C ASP A 760 1.31 -55.31 12.47
N ALA A 761 1.87 -54.26 13.08
CA ALA A 761 2.16 -54.25 14.51
C ALA A 761 0.88 -54.41 15.35
N LEU A 762 -0.20 -53.70 15.01
CA LEU A 762 -1.50 -53.87 15.68
C LEU A 762 -2.09 -55.27 15.49
N ARG A 763 -1.89 -55.89 14.31
CA ARG A 763 -2.28 -57.29 14.08
C ARG A 763 -1.44 -58.27 14.91
N ALA A 764 -0.15 -57.99 15.09
CA ALA A 764 0.74 -58.81 15.92
C ALA A 764 0.33 -58.73 17.40
N LEU A 765 0.04 -57.52 17.91
CA LEU A 765 -0.43 -57.29 19.28
C LEU A 765 -1.76 -58.00 19.61
N GLN A 766 -2.59 -58.30 18.60
CA GLN A 766 -3.81 -59.08 18.79
C GLN A 766 -3.56 -60.59 18.92
N ARG A 767 -2.43 -61.08 18.39
CA ARG A 767 -2.11 -62.51 18.32
C ARG A 767 -1.23 -62.97 19.46
N GLU A 768 -0.29 -62.13 19.87
CA GLU A 768 0.77 -62.47 20.82
C GLU A 768 1.03 -61.30 21.77
N HIS A 769 1.56 -61.61 22.97
CA HIS A 769 1.93 -60.61 23.97
C HIS A 769 3.42 -60.24 23.84
N PHE A 770 3.71 -58.94 23.94
CA PHE A 770 5.06 -58.40 23.88
C PHE A 770 5.39 -57.60 25.15
N ASP A 771 6.64 -57.71 25.59
CA ASP A 771 7.13 -56.97 26.74
C ASP A 771 7.57 -55.57 26.36
N VAL A 772 8.14 -55.36 25.17
CA VAL A 772 8.62 -54.05 24.69
C VAL A 772 8.33 -53.90 23.20
N ILE A 773 8.00 -52.68 22.76
CA ILE A 773 7.80 -52.34 21.35
C ILE A 773 8.92 -51.38 20.93
N VAL A 774 9.60 -51.67 19.83
CA VAL A 774 10.57 -50.77 19.19
C VAL A 774 9.98 -50.36 17.85
N SER A 775 9.75 -49.07 17.64
CA SER A 775 9.12 -48.53 16.42
C SER A 775 9.98 -47.47 15.77
N ASP A 776 10.13 -47.49 14.45
CA ASP A 776 10.54 -46.29 13.72
C ASP A 776 9.46 -45.20 13.85
N VAL A 777 9.88 -43.94 13.89
CA VAL A 777 8.99 -42.77 13.87
C VAL A 777 8.40 -42.57 12.47
N ARG A 778 9.21 -42.76 11.42
CA ARG A 778 8.80 -42.52 10.03
C ARG A 778 8.69 -43.83 9.28
N MET A 779 7.45 -44.29 9.09
CA MET A 779 7.15 -45.50 8.35
C MET A 779 6.05 -45.22 7.32
N PRO A 780 6.10 -45.82 6.12
CA PRO A 780 5.03 -45.73 5.14
C PRO A 780 3.75 -46.41 5.62
N GLY A 781 2.60 -45.87 5.19
CA GLY A 781 1.28 -46.37 5.60
C GLY A 781 0.82 -45.75 6.91
N MET A 782 1.26 -46.31 8.05
CA MET A 782 0.95 -45.80 9.39
C MET A 782 2.22 -45.32 10.07
N SER A 783 2.31 -44.01 10.33
CA SER A 783 3.46 -43.41 10.99
C SER A 783 3.59 -43.84 12.45
N GLY A 784 4.78 -43.71 13.03
CA GLY A 784 5.00 -44.01 14.46
C GLY A 784 4.15 -43.15 15.40
N GLY A 785 3.82 -41.92 14.99
CA GLY A 785 2.90 -41.03 15.71
C GLY A 785 1.46 -41.55 15.71
N GLU A 786 0.92 -41.90 14.54
CA GLU A 786 -0.42 -42.51 14.41
C GLU A 786 -0.50 -43.86 15.14
N PHE A 787 0.57 -44.65 15.08
CA PHE A 787 0.67 -45.91 15.82
C PHE A 787 0.61 -45.67 17.34
N LEU A 788 1.33 -44.67 17.86
CA LEU A 788 1.28 -44.30 19.28
C LEU A 788 -0.12 -43.85 19.71
N GLU A 789 -0.83 -43.05 18.90
CA GLU A 789 -2.22 -42.67 19.21
C GLU A 789 -3.14 -43.87 19.27
N ARG A 790 -2.98 -44.82 18.35
CA ARG A 790 -3.75 -46.07 18.35
C ARG A 790 -3.40 -46.94 19.55
N LEU A 791 -2.12 -47.02 19.89
CA LEU A 791 -1.62 -47.75 21.06
C LEU A 791 -2.17 -47.15 22.36
N ARG A 792 -2.20 -45.82 22.50
CA ARG A 792 -2.84 -45.12 23.65
C ARG A 792 -4.31 -45.48 23.80
N ARG A 793 -5.03 -45.64 22.69
CA ARG A 793 -6.46 -45.95 22.69
C ARG A 793 -6.76 -47.42 22.97
N ASP A 794 -6.06 -48.33 22.31
CA ASP A 794 -6.40 -49.75 22.30
C ASP A 794 -5.55 -50.59 23.27
N TYR A 795 -4.32 -50.17 23.57
CA TYR A 795 -3.36 -50.87 24.45
C TYR A 795 -2.59 -49.88 25.36
N PRO A 796 -3.28 -49.12 26.23
CA PRO A 796 -2.66 -48.03 27.01
C PRO A 796 -1.48 -48.49 27.88
N ALA A 797 -1.49 -49.73 28.37
CA ALA A 797 -0.39 -50.29 29.15
C ALA A 797 0.93 -50.44 28.35
N MET A 798 0.85 -50.51 27.02
CA MET A 798 2.01 -50.69 26.15
C MET A 798 2.70 -49.37 25.79
N VAL A 799 2.06 -48.23 26.04
CA VAL A 799 2.63 -46.90 25.76
C VAL A 799 3.92 -46.66 26.54
N HIS A 800 3.96 -47.08 27.81
CA HIS A 800 5.15 -46.99 28.67
C HIS A 800 6.25 -47.98 28.30
N ARG A 801 5.96 -48.91 27.38
CA ARG A 801 6.89 -49.92 26.89
C ARG A 801 7.26 -49.74 25.43
N LEU A 802 6.96 -48.57 24.87
CA LEU A 802 7.36 -48.18 23.53
C LEU A 802 8.76 -47.55 23.57
N VAL A 803 9.56 -47.81 22.54
CA VAL A 803 10.83 -47.14 22.25
C VAL A 803 10.80 -46.71 20.80
N PHE A 804 11.10 -45.44 20.55
CA PHE A 804 11.22 -44.94 19.18
C PHE A 804 12.65 -45.08 18.64
N THR A 805 12.76 -45.33 17.34
CA THR A 805 14.01 -45.19 16.60
C THR A 805 13.81 -44.14 15.52
N THR A 806 14.81 -43.29 15.26
CA THR A 806 14.69 -42.23 14.24
C THR A 806 16.03 -41.92 13.59
N GLY A 807 16.01 -41.66 12.28
CA GLY A 807 17.15 -41.15 11.52
C GLY A 807 17.26 -39.61 11.50
N ASP A 808 16.23 -38.90 11.98
CA ASP A 808 16.18 -37.43 12.04
C ASP A 808 15.45 -36.96 13.30
N THR A 809 16.21 -36.73 14.38
CA THR A 809 15.71 -36.16 15.65
C THR A 809 15.36 -34.68 15.56
N PHE A 810 15.71 -34.01 14.46
CA PHE A 810 15.55 -32.58 14.27
C PHE A 810 14.35 -32.21 13.39
N ALA A 811 13.74 -33.18 12.70
CA ALA A 811 12.43 -33.03 12.07
C ALA A 811 11.40 -32.51 13.08
N ALA A 812 10.64 -31.46 12.72
CA ALA A 812 9.76 -30.76 13.66
C ALA A 812 8.73 -31.73 14.27
N ASP A 813 7.99 -32.44 13.41
CA ASP A 813 6.99 -33.44 13.78
C ASP A 813 7.57 -34.57 14.67
N THR A 814 8.78 -35.06 14.35
CA THR A 814 9.45 -36.09 15.14
C THR A 814 9.87 -35.55 16.51
N SER A 815 10.43 -34.34 16.57
CA SER A 815 10.92 -33.73 17.81
C SER A 815 9.79 -33.29 18.75
N GLU A 816 8.64 -32.90 18.19
CA GLU A 816 7.41 -32.57 18.91
C GLU A 816 6.78 -33.86 19.45
N LEU A 817 6.64 -34.89 18.62
CA LEU A 817 6.15 -36.21 19.04
C LEU A 817 6.97 -36.80 20.19
N LEU A 818 8.31 -36.75 20.11
CA LEU A 818 9.19 -37.28 21.16
C LEU A 818 9.08 -36.49 22.47
N ARG A 819 8.93 -35.16 22.40
CA ARG A 819 8.75 -34.31 23.58
C ARG A 819 7.38 -34.52 24.24
N ASP A 820 6.32 -34.53 23.44
CA ASP A 820 4.94 -34.64 23.93
C ASP A 820 4.61 -36.06 24.43
N SER A 821 5.27 -37.07 23.86
CA SER A 821 5.05 -38.46 24.27
C SER A 821 5.85 -38.87 25.50
N GLY A 822 7.03 -38.27 25.73
CA GLY A 822 7.96 -38.68 26.80
C GLY A 822 8.54 -40.09 26.61
N VAL A 823 8.39 -40.66 25.41
CA VAL A 823 8.81 -42.03 25.08
C VAL A 823 10.33 -42.06 24.80
N PRO A 824 11.09 -43.04 25.34
CA PRO A 824 12.52 -43.18 25.06
C PRO A 824 12.81 -43.32 23.56
N SER A 825 13.92 -42.76 23.09
CA SER A 825 14.28 -42.80 21.66
C SER A 825 15.76 -43.06 21.38
N LEU A 826 16.05 -43.78 20.28
CA LEU A 826 17.39 -44.05 19.76
C LEU A 826 17.58 -43.42 18.37
N VAL A 827 18.79 -42.90 18.11
CA VAL A 827 19.15 -42.26 16.83
C VAL A 827 19.87 -43.25 15.93
N LYS A 828 19.40 -43.44 14.70
CA LYS A 828 20.03 -44.28 13.69
C LYS A 828 21.27 -43.58 13.09
N PRO A 829 22.42 -44.26 12.90
CA PRO A 829 22.73 -45.62 13.35
C PRO A 829 22.95 -45.71 14.86
N TYR A 830 22.32 -46.69 15.53
CA TYR A 830 22.46 -46.94 16.97
C TYR A 830 23.23 -48.23 17.26
N ASP A 831 23.84 -48.26 18.45
CA ASP A 831 24.53 -49.43 18.99
C ASP A 831 23.50 -50.45 19.53
N PHE A 832 23.63 -51.70 19.11
CA PHE A 832 22.75 -52.79 19.51
C PHE A 832 22.89 -53.15 21.00
N ALA A 833 24.06 -52.93 21.61
CA ALA A 833 24.22 -53.07 23.06
C ALA A 833 23.38 -52.02 23.82
N LYS A 834 23.36 -50.78 23.31
CA LYS A 834 22.49 -49.73 23.89
C LYS A 834 21.01 -50.02 23.69
N LEU A 835 20.64 -50.62 22.55
CA LEU A 835 19.28 -51.10 22.34
C LEU A 835 18.91 -52.16 23.38
N GLU A 836 19.78 -53.15 23.61
CA GLU A 836 19.57 -54.21 24.61
C GLU A 836 19.41 -53.66 26.03
N ASP A 837 20.29 -52.74 26.45
CA ASP A 837 20.21 -52.08 27.75
C ASP A 837 18.87 -51.35 27.92
N LEU A 838 18.45 -50.60 26.89
CA LEU A 838 17.22 -49.83 26.90
C LEU A 838 15.98 -50.74 26.91
N LEU A 839 16.00 -51.85 26.17
CA LEU A 839 14.93 -52.86 26.20
C LEU A 839 14.75 -53.43 27.62
N HIS A 840 15.86 -53.74 28.30
CA HIS A 840 15.80 -54.22 29.68
C HIS A 840 15.36 -53.15 30.68
N GLU A 841 15.76 -51.89 30.50
CA GLU A 841 15.32 -50.78 31.34
C GLU A 841 13.82 -50.53 31.21
N VAL A 842 13.32 -50.46 29.97
CA VAL A 842 11.90 -50.21 29.66
C VAL A 842 11.03 -51.37 30.13
N ALA A 843 11.50 -52.61 30.00
CA ALA A 843 10.81 -53.78 30.55
C ALA A 843 10.73 -53.76 32.09
N LYS A 844 11.73 -53.20 32.79
CA LYS A 844 11.79 -53.13 34.26
C LYS A 844 11.00 -51.96 34.87
N THR A 845 10.85 -50.86 34.14
CA THR A 845 10.28 -49.60 34.66
C THR A 845 8.76 -49.67 34.93
N SER A 846 8.13 -50.81 34.63
CA SER A 846 6.67 -51.02 34.78
C SER A 846 6.29 -52.20 35.69
N ALA A 847 7.13 -52.53 36.69
CA ALA A 847 6.76 -53.45 37.78
C ALA A 847 6.19 -52.72 39.00
#